data_AF-A0A834US34-F1
#
_entry.id   AF-A0A834US34-F1
#
_cell.length_a   1.000
_cell.length_b   1.000
_cell.length_c   1.000
_cell.angle_alpha   90.00
_cell.angle_beta   90.00
_cell.angle_gamma   90.00
#
_symmetry.space_group_name_H-M   'P 1'
#
loop_
_entity.id
_entity.type
_entity.pdbx_description
1 polymer ?
#
loop_
_entity_poly.entity_id
_entity_poly.type
_entity_poly.pdbx_seq_one_letter_code
_entity_poly.pdbx_strand_id
1 'polypeptide(L)'
;MKYIPICFLPFSFFLYSYFSSSSSLSLAVSSSPTAVAFSPSEQRAAVGTANGTVYLLDLRTWQEEKSVVSGCDGISSCAFLSESALFLTAFDGLLELWDLQHGCRVLQTKAHQYQITGCCLSPDRRLLATVCLGGCLKLWDTVRGQLAFRHTCPKSLNCIAFHPEGQVVATGSWGGSVSFFRVDGLQVIKELGAPGASVRTLAFNVPGRVVAVGRLDRTVELWAWQDGARLAAFSAHCGFVAAVLFLNAGCQLLTAGEDGKVQVWSGSLGQPQGCLGSLPVSPALSVALSPDGDRVAVGYRADGIRIYKISSGSQGAQCQVLDVAVSALAWLSSKVLVSGAEDGSLQGWVLKKQSLQSLWLLSRSQKPVLGLATSQELLAAASEDFTVRLWSRQLLTQPLKAEDFPCDTELLGHQGPVNCCSFSSDGGRLATGGRDRNLLCWDVRMPQTPLLIRSFPACHRDWVTGCSWTKNNLLLSCSTDGSVGLWDPDSGQQLGQFRGHQSAVSTVVAVEEHVVSVGRDGALKVWDHQGVELTSIPAHSGPISHCAAALEPCPAGQPGSELLVVTVGLDGATRLWHPLLVCQKHTLLGHSGPVSAAAVSETSGLLLTSSEDGSVRLWQVPKETDEIYRPKSSAAITAVAWAPDGSVAVSGNQVGELTLWQEAKSVATAQAPGRVSALIWYSAHTFFVLSADEKISEWQVELQKDSTSRNFSYSLHLKQVLQDVGVLIGLGLAPDGCSLILAKADLELLHMKPGDAPSVIGKKYARHPVILSTHKEYGVFFLQPGNPGFLSFWKQKESGEFEEIPDFDLNLDNPSRTLITITQAKPESESSFLCASSDGMLWNLAECTPEGEWTTGHLWQKKVKMPKTQTPETDSSVCCELDTNMESWQTTTHLKTRQRRKIHSGSVTALHVLPELLVTASKDRDVKLWERPSMQLLGLFRCEGAVSCLEPWLGPNSTLHLAVGDTQGNVYFLCWE
;
A
#
# COMPACT_ATOMS: atom_id res chain seq x y z
N MET A 1 16.50 -0.83 -26.70
CA MET A 1 17.02 0.40 -26.08
C MET A 1 16.10 0.73 -24.91
N LYS A 2 16.55 0.53 -23.66
CA LYS A 2 15.74 0.86 -22.48
C LYS A 2 15.68 2.38 -22.35
N TYR A 3 14.48 2.94 -22.40
CA TYR A 3 14.23 4.37 -22.22
C TYR A 3 14.47 4.73 -20.75
N ILE A 4 15.23 5.80 -20.49
CA ILE A 4 15.57 6.24 -19.15
C ILE A 4 15.00 7.65 -18.94
N PRO A 5 14.24 7.89 -17.85
CA PRO A 5 13.53 9.14 -17.67
C PRO A 5 14.38 10.41 -17.48
N ILE A 6 13.74 11.58 -17.59
CA ILE A 6 14.40 12.89 -17.67
C ILE A 6 13.99 13.80 -16.49
N CYS A 7 14.75 13.78 -15.39
CA CYS A 7 14.58 14.78 -14.33
C CYS A 7 15.24 16.12 -14.74
N PHE A 8 14.41 17.12 -15.05
CA PHE A 8 14.83 18.52 -15.10
C PHE A 8 14.65 19.17 -13.72
N LEU A 9 15.57 20.04 -13.31
CA LEU A 9 15.40 20.95 -12.19
C LEU A 9 15.50 22.38 -12.73
N PRO A 10 14.42 23.19 -12.76
CA PRO A 10 14.54 24.59 -13.13
C PRO A 10 14.98 25.46 -11.92
N PHE A 11 16.09 26.18 -12.12
CA PHE A 11 16.65 27.38 -11.44
C PHE A 11 16.34 27.74 -9.97
N SER A 12 17.44 27.91 -9.21
CA SER A 12 17.75 28.86 -8.11
C SER A 12 16.66 29.16 -7.07
N PHE A 13 16.78 28.63 -5.85
CA PHE A 13 17.01 29.35 -4.58
C PHE A 13 17.13 28.32 -3.41
N PHE A 14 17.20 28.80 -2.15
CA PHE A 14 18.06 28.33 -1.05
C PHE A 14 17.74 26.98 -0.39
N LEU A 15 18.63 25.99 -0.51
CA LEU A 15 18.75 24.91 0.50
C LEU A 15 19.58 25.43 1.69
N TYR A 16 18.90 25.93 2.72
CA TYR A 16 19.52 26.20 4.01
C TYR A 16 19.92 24.90 4.71
N SER A 17 21.13 24.95 5.27
CA SER A 17 21.78 23.98 6.13
C SER A 17 20.87 23.25 7.13
N TYR A 18 20.79 21.92 7.03
CA TYR A 18 20.67 21.00 8.17
C TYR A 18 21.30 19.64 7.79
N PHE A 19 22.63 19.61 7.70
CA PHE A 19 23.39 18.38 7.60
C PHE A 19 23.56 17.76 9.00
N SER A 20 22.54 17.06 9.50
CA SER A 20 22.70 16.15 10.65
C SER A 20 21.52 15.20 10.93
N SER A 21 20.77 14.77 9.92
CA SER A 21 19.86 13.61 10.07
C SER A 21 19.52 13.05 8.70
N SER A 22 20.08 11.90 8.34
CA SER A 22 19.74 11.19 7.10
C SER A 22 18.39 10.49 7.27
N SER A 23 17.29 11.25 7.26
CA SER A 23 15.95 10.70 7.08
C SER A 23 15.71 10.58 5.57
N SER A 24 15.84 9.38 5.01
CA SER A 24 15.38 9.09 3.65
C SER A 24 13.89 8.78 3.69
N LEU A 25 13.06 9.72 3.24
CA LEU A 25 11.63 9.50 3.02
C LEU A 25 11.44 9.00 1.59
N SER A 26 10.72 7.90 1.42
CA SER A 26 10.43 7.30 0.11
C SER A 26 8.94 7.34 -0.17
N LEU A 27 8.54 7.98 -1.27
CA LEU A 27 7.18 7.92 -1.78
C LEU A 27 7.01 6.67 -2.65
N ALA A 28 6.00 5.86 -2.37
CA ALA A 28 5.61 4.74 -3.24
C ALA A 28 4.81 5.28 -4.43
N VAL A 29 5.44 5.33 -5.60
CA VAL A 29 4.83 5.83 -6.84
C VAL A 29 4.36 4.66 -7.69
N SER A 30 3.19 4.77 -8.32
CA SER A 30 2.58 3.68 -9.12
C SER A 30 3.38 3.29 -10.38
N SER A 31 4.35 4.10 -10.77
CA SER A 31 5.18 3.92 -11.97
C SER A 31 6.51 4.67 -11.79
N SER A 32 7.50 4.32 -12.62
CA SER A 32 8.81 4.99 -12.62
C SER A 32 8.66 6.52 -12.74
N PRO A 33 9.26 7.31 -11.83
CA PRO A 33 9.23 8.76 -11.89
C PRO A 33 10.10 9.24 -13.05
N THR A 34 9.55 10.18 -13.82
CA THR A 34 10.17 10.65 -15.05
C THR A 34 10.50 12.12 -15.09
N ALA A 35 9.85 12.94 -14.27
CA ALA A 35 10.08 14.37 -14.19
C ALA A 35 9.84 14.86 -12.77
N VAL A 36 10.52 15.94 -12.38
CA VAL A 36 10.32 16.60 -11.09
C VAL A 36 10.33 18.11 -11.28
N ALA A 37 9.52 18.84 -10.51
CA ALA A 37 9.58 20.30 -10.46
C ALA A 37 9.19 20.80 -9.07
N PHE A 38 9.73 21.93 -8.67
CA PHE A 38 9.35 22.63 -7.44
C PHE A 38 8.47 23.84 -7.75
N SER A 39 7.53 24.14 -6.86
CA SER A 39 6.76 25.38 -6.93
C SER A 39 7.65 26.60 -6.64
N PRO A 40 7.29 27.79 -7.15
CA PRO A 40 8.05 29.02 -6.90
C PRO A 40 8.31 29.32 -5.41
N SER A 41 7.39 28.93 -4.52
CA SER A 41 7.48 29.09 -3.07
C SER A 41 8.25 27.96 -2.35
N GLU A 42 8.66 26.93 -3.08
CA GLU A 42 9.30 25.70 -2.54
C GLU A 42 8.49 25.00 -1.44
N GLN A 43 7.17 25.22 -1.42
CA GLN A 43 6.26 24.48 -0.53
C GLN A 43 5.74 23.20 -1.19
N ARG A 44 5.73 23.14 -2.54
CA ARG A 44 5.22 22.00 -3.29
C ARG A 44 6.24 21.43 -4.26
N ALA A 45 6.15 20.13 -4.49
CA ALA A 45 6.83 19.45 -5.58
C ALA A 45 5.85 18.70 -6.46
N ALA A 46 6.13 18.63 -7.76
CA ALA A 46 5.42 17.80 -8.71
C ALA A 46 6.35 16.69 -9.19
N VAL A 47 5.89 15.44 -9.14
CA VAL A 47 6.61 14.27 -9.64
C VAL A 47 5.78 13.63 -10.75
N GLY A 48 6.22 13.76 -11.99
CA GLY A 48 5.60 13.10 -13.14
C GLY A 48 6.12 11.68 -13.30
N THR A 49 5.29 10.77 -13.82
CA THR A 49 5.62 9.36 -14.03
C THR A 49 5.50 8.92 -15.49
N ALA A 50 6.09 7.76 -15.77
CA ALA A 50 6.03 7.12 -17.09
C ALA A 50 4.64 6.67 -17.52
N ASN A 51 3.67 6.54 -16.60
CA ASN A 51 2.28 6.20 -16.92
C ASN A 51 1.37 7.44 -17.06
N GLY A 52 1.92 8.65 -17.02
CA GLY A 52 1.15 9.89 -17.22
C GLY A 52 0.54 10.49 -15.95
N THR A 53 0.90 9.99 -14.77
CA THR A 53 0.45 10.53 -13.48
C THR A 53 1.43 11.57 -12.94
N VAL A 54 0.90 12.67 -12.41
CA VAL A 54 1.66 13.65 -11.64
C VAL A 54 1.23 13.56 -10.18
N TYR A 55 2.19 13.38 -9.29
CA TYR A 55 2.00 13.45 -7.84
C TYR A 55 2.42 14.83 -7.36
N LEU A 56 1.54 15.53 -6.64
CA LEU A 56 1.83 16.78 -5.96
C LEU A 56 2.10 16.49 -4.49
N LEU A 57 3.25 16.96 -4.01
CA LEU A 57 3.77 16.71 -2.68
C LEU A 57 3.89 18.03 -1.94
N ASP A 58 3.43 18.06 -0.69
CA ASP A 58 3.77 19.13 0.25
C ASP A 58 5.16 18.83 0.84
N LEU A 59 6.09 19.76 0.71
CA LEU A 59 7.48 19.60 1.15
C LEU A 59 7.68 19.80 2.64
N ARG A 60 6.69 20.38 3.34
CA ARG A 60 6.71 20.47 4.80
C ARG A 60 6.33 19.14 5.45
N THR A 61 5.31 18.48 4.91
CA THR A 61 4.77 17.22 5.47
C THR A 61 5.27 15.96 4.76
N TRP A 62 5.83 16.10 3.56
CA TRP A 62 6.21 15.01 2.65
C TRP A 62 5.06 14.07 2.26
N GLN A 63 3.82 14.52 2.41
CA GLN A 63 2.63 13.77 2.02
C GLN A 63 2.16 14.18 0.62
N GLU A 64 1.48 13.24 -0.04
CA GLU A 64 0.77 13.50 -1.29
C GLU A 64 -0.42 14.41 -1.00
N GLU A 65 -0.40 15.63 -1.55
CA GLU A 65 -1.56 16.53 -1.50
C GLU A 65 -2.63 16.06 -2.49
N LYS A 66 -2.22 15.79 -3.74
CA LYS A 66 -3.10 15.42 -4.85
C LYS A 66 -2.30 14.65 -5.90
N SER A 67 -2.98 13.80 -6.66
CA SER A 67 -2.47 13.25 -7.92
C SER A 67 -3.37 13.60 -9.09
N VAL A 68 -2.75 13.87 -10.23
CA VAL A 68 -3.41 14.26 -11.48
C VAL A 68 -3.00 13.27 -12.56
N VAL A 69 -3.97 12.68 -13.25
CA VAL A 69 -3.71 11.74 -14.34
C VAL A 69 -3.91 12.47 -15.67
N SER A 70 -2.85 12.59 -16.44
CA SER A 70 -2.91 13.04 -17.83
C SER A 70 -3.22 11.84 -18.72
N GLY A 71 -4.03 12.03 -19.75
CA GLY A 71 -4.34 10.99 -20.75
C GLY A 71 -3.22 10.74 -21.76
N CYS A 72 -1.97 11.07 -21.42
CA CYS A 72 -0.80 10.93 -22.28
C CYS A 72 -0.09 9.58 -22.06
N ASP A 73 0.91 9.29 -22.90
CA ASP A 73 1.69 8.05 -22.86
C ASP A 73 2.85 8.07 -21.84
N GLY A 74 2.98 9.15 -21.07
CA GLY A 74 3.99 9.35 -20.04
C GLY A 74 4.52 10.77 -20.01
N ILE A 75 4.83 11.28 -18.81
CA ILE A 75 5.30 12.65 -18.65
C ILE A 75 6.80 12.71 -18.95
N SER A 76 7.20 13.60 -19.86
CA SER A 76 8.60 13.81 -20.22
C SER A 76 9.30 14.88 -19.38
N SER A 77 8.56 15.92 -18.97
CA SER A 77 9.06 17.01 -18.13
C SER A 77 7.88 17.82 -17.57
N CYS A 78 8.05 18.43 -16.41
CA CYS A 78 7.07 19.32 -15.78
C CYS A 78 7.72 20.64 -15.34
N ALA A 79 6.94 21.73 -15.29
CA ALA A 79 7.41 23.03 -14.83
C ALA A 79 6.26 23.88 -14.26
N PHE A 80 6.40 24.36 -13.03
CA PHE A 80 5.43 25.27 -12.43
C PHE A 80 5.50 26.64 -13.09
N LEU A 81 4.38 27.13 -13.61
CA LEU A 81 4.22 28.51 -14.06
C LEU A 81 3.96 29.43 -12.85
N SER A 82 3.08 29.01 -11.94
CA SER A 82 2.76 29.65 -10.65
C SER A 82 2.44 28.57 -9.60
N GLU A 83 2.07 28.96 -8.37
CA GLU A 83 1.66 27.99 -7.31
C GLU A 83 0.44 27.14 -7.69
N SER A 84 -0.41 27.65 -8.57
CA SER A 84 -1.63 26.99 -9.02
C SER A 84 -1.58 26.52 -10.47
N ALA A 85 -0.51 26.80 -11.23
CA ALA A 85 -0.44 26.46 -12.64
C ALA A 85 0.80 25.64 -12.98
N LEU A 86 0.60 24.47 -13.59
CA LEU A 86 1.65 23.50 -13.92
C LEU A 86 1.65 23.16 -15.41
N PHE A 87 2.79 23.32 -16.08
CA PHE A 87 2.99 22.77 -17.41
C PHE A 87 3.46 21.33 -17.34
N LEU A 88 2.87 20.49 -18.18
CA LEU A 88 3.29 19.12 -18.42
C LEU A 88 3.63 18.94 -19.89
N THR A 89 4.73 18.25 -20.14
CA THR A 89 5.09 17.77 -21.47
C THR A 89 5.10 16.25 -21.45
N ALA A 90 4.69 15.63 -22.55
CA ALA A 90 4.57 14.19 -22.66
C ALA A 90 5.45 13.59 -23.76
N PHE A 91 5.67 12.29 -23.67
CA PHE A 91 6.50 11.56 -24.62
C PHE A 91 5.89 11.43 -26.02
N ASP A 92 4.58 11.54 -26.14
CA ASP A 92 3.89 11.60 -27.42
C ASP A 92 4.00 12.99 -28.09
N GLY A 93 4.56 14.00 -27.42
CA GLY A 93 4.69 15.37 -27.93
C GLY A 93 3.56 16.32 -27.54
N LEU A 94 2.67 15.93 -26.61
CA LEU A 94 1.67 16.83 -26.02
C LEU A 94 2.31 17.83 -25.05
N LEU A 95 1.74 19.04 -25.03
CA LEU A 95 1.96 20.07 -24.03
C LEU A 95 0.61 20.39 -23.38
N GLU A 96 0.58 20.33 -22.06
CA GLU A 96 -0.62 20.60 -21.27
C GLU A 96 -0.33 21.68 -20.22
N LEU A 97 -1.34 22.52 -19.95
CA LEU A 97 -1.35 23.45 -18.81
C LEU A 97 -2.47 23.04 -17.88
N TRP A 98 -2.13 22.86 -16.61
CA TRP A 98 -3.05 22.43 -15.56
C TRP A 98 -3.24 23.52 -14.52
N ASP A 99 -4.50 23.76 -14.15
CA ASP A 99 -4.87 24.53 -12.98
C ASP A 99 -5.05 23.56 -11.81
N LEU A 100 -4.15 23.66 -10.83
CA LEU A 100 -4.08 22.81 -9.65
C LEU A 100 -5.12 23.19 -8.59
N GLN A 101 -5.63 24.43 -8.62
CA GLN A 101 -6.65 24.89 -7.68
C GLN A 101 -7.99 24.19 -8.00
N HIS A 102 -8.37 24.21 -9.28
CA HIS A 102 -9.62 23.62 -9.75
C HIS A 102 -9.47 22.17 -10.24
N GLY A 103 -8.23 21.65 -10.31
CA GLY A 103 -7.94 20.27 -10.74
C GLY A 103 -8.28 20.02 -12.20
N CYS A 104 -8.25 21.05 -13.05
CA CYS A 104 -8.69 20.97 -14.44
C CYS A 104 -7.57 21.34 -15.42
N ARG A 105 -7.65 20.75 -16.61
CA ARG A 105 -6.72 21.05 -17.70
C ARG A 105 -7.20 22.28 -18.45
N VAL A 106 -6.38 23.33 -18.44
CA VAL A 106 -6.66 24.64 -19.06
C VAL A 106 -6.30 24.64 -20.54
N LEU A 107 -5.20 23.98 -20.91
CA LEU A 107 -4.71 23.90 -22.28
C LEU A 107 -4.24 22.48 -22.59
N GLN A 108 -4.56 22.01 -23.79
CA GLN A 108 -3.94 20.83 -24.39
C GLN A 108 -3.59 21.16 -25.84
N THR A 109 -2.32 21.01 -26.21
CA THR A 109 -1.87 21.23 -27.59
C THR A 109 -0.85 20.18 -28.00
N LYS A 110 -0.90 19.74 -29.26
CA LYS A 110 0.14 18.87 -29.83
C LYS A 110 1.35 19.74 -30.19
N ALA A 111 2.19 19.98 -29.19
CA ALA A 111 3.33 20.88 -29.33
C ALA A 111 4.35 20.36 -30.34
N HIS A 112 4.60 19.06 -30.40
CA HIS A 112 5.55 18.45 -31.35
C HIS A 112 4.99 17.16 -31.95
N GLN A 113 5.45 16.81 -33.16
CA GLN A 113 5.14 15.52 -33.80
C GLN A 113 5.94 14.36 -33.20
N TYR A 114 7.09 14.69 -32.59
CA TYR A 114 7.99 13.75 -31.95
C TYR A 114 8.06 14.04 -30.45
N GLN A 115 8.60 13.07 -29.72
CA GLN A 115 8.82 13.12 -28.28
C GLN A 115 9.50 14.41 -27.83
N ILE A 116 8.87 15.10 -26.88
CA ILE A 116 9.48 16.23 -26.18
C ILE A 116 10.54 15.66 -25.24
N THR A 117 11.76 16.15 -25.36
CA THR A 117 12.90 15.70 -24.56
C THR A 117 13.27 16.68 -23.46
N GLY A 118 12.79 17.93 -23.55
CA GLY A 118 13.01 18.91 -22.52
C GLY A 118 12.17 20.17 -22.68
N CYS A 119 11.90 20.80 -21.55
CA CYS A 119 11.27 22.10 -21.48
C CYS A 119 11.90 22.97 -20.39
N CYS A 120 11.82 24.29 -20.56
CA CYS A 120 12.21 25.24 -19.53
C CYS A 120 11.43 26.55 -19.68
N LEU A 121 11.20 27.24 -18.56
CA LEU A 121 10.57 28.56 -18.55
C LEU A 121 11.63 29.65 -18.61
N SER A 122 11.28 30.78 -19.22
CA SER A 122 12.09 32.00 -19.15
C SER A 122 12.11 32.54 -17.70
N PRO A 123 13.13 33.34 -17.32
CA PRO A 123 13.23 33.91 -15.97
C PRO A 123 12.02 34.76 -15.56
N ASP A 124 11.41 35.45 -16.53
CA ASP A 124 10.18 36.25 -16.34
C ASP A 124 8.90 35.40 -16.46
N ARG A 125 9.03 34.09 -16.73
CA ARG A 125 7.95 33.10 -16.91
C ARG A 125 6.96 33.43 -18.03
N ARG A 126 7.28 34.36 -18.92
CA ARG A 126 6.44 34.74 -20.07
C ARG A 126 6.58 33.80 -21.26
N LEU A 127 7.69 33.07 -21.33
CA LEU A 127 7.98 32.13 -22.40
C LEU A 127 8.25 30.73 -21.83
N LEU A 128 7.68 29.71 -22.48
CA LEU A 128 8.03 28.31 -22.28
C LEU A 128 8.78 27.83 -23.51
N ALA A 129 9.97 27.28 -23.34
CA ALA A 129 10.72 26.65 -24.41
C ALA A 129 10.53 25.13 -24.35
N THR A 130 10.43 24.50 -25.53
CA THR A 130 10.29 23.05 -25.68
C THR A 130 11.18 22.55 -26.82
N VAL A 131 11.83 21.41 -26.61
CA VAL A 131 12.66 20.73 -27.61
C VAL A 131 12.23 19.28 -27.78
N CYS A 132 12.41 18.74 -28.99
CA CYS A 132 12.04 17.36 -29.30
C CYS A 132 13.12 16.59 -30.07
N LEU A 133 12.95 15.26 -30.10
CA LEU A 133 13.80 14.36 -30.89
C LEU A 133 13.79 14.66 -32.39
N GLY A 134 12.74 15.31 -32.90
CA GLY A 134 12.67 15.77 -34.30
C GLY A 134 13.55 16.98 -34.62
N GLY A 135 14.36 17.45 -33.67
CA GLY A 135 15.24 18.61 -33.86
C GLY A 135 14.52 19.96 -33.81
N CYS A 136 13.26 20.01 -33.36
CA CYS A 136 12.49 21.25 -33.34
C CYS A 136 12.58 21.94 -31.97
N LEU A 137 12.93 23.23 -31.99
CA LEU A 137 12.87 24.16 -30.86
C LEU A 137 11.65 25.06 -31.03
N LYS A 138 10.79 25.14 -30.00
CA LYS A 138 9.61 26.02 -29.98
C LYS A 138 9.56 26.85 -28.71
N LEU A 139 9.24 28.13 -28.85
CA LEU A 139 8.94 29.07 -27.77
C LEU A 139 7.45 29.40 -27.75
N TRP A 140 6.82 29.25 -26.60
CA TRP A 140 5.40 29.46 -26.37
C TRP A 140 5.20 30.64 -25.44
N ASP A 141 4.30 31.56 -25.80
CA ASP A 141 3.82 32.61 -24.91
C ASP A 141 2.93 31.99 -23.84
N THR A 142 3.32 32.10 -22.57
CA THR A 142 2.59 31.50 -21.44
C THR A 142 1.31 32.25 -21.08
N VAL A 143 1.19 33.52 -21.48
CA VAL A 143 0.03 34.39 -21.23
C VAL A 143 -1.05 34.12 -22.25
N ARG A 144 -0.66 34.02 -23.53
CA ARG A 144 -1.58 33.83 -24.65
C ARG A 144 -1.79 32.36 -25.00
N GLY A 145 -0.91 31.47 -24.52
CA GLY A 145 -0.92 30.03 -24.84
C GLY A 145 -0.61 29.74 -26.31
N GLN A 146 0.08 30.65 -27.01
CA GLN A 146 0.34 30.56 -28.45
C GLN A 146 1.83 30.38 -28.76
N LEU A 147 2.12 29.78 -29.91
CA LEU A 147 3.50 29.64 -30.40
C LEU A 147 4.05 31.01 -30.81
N ALA A 148 5.12 31.46 -30.15
CA ALA A 148 5.80 32.72 -30.47
C ALA A 148 6.84 32.51 -31.58
N PHE A 149 7.75 31.55 -31.40
CA PHE A 149 8.84 31.29 -32.34
C PHE A 149 9.09 29.79 -32.51
N ARG A 150 9.61 29.42 -33.69
CA ARG A 150 10.02 28.04 -34.01
C ARG A 150 11.30 28.03 -34.82
N HIS A 151 12.20 27.13 -34.47
CA HIS A 151 13.42 26.84 -35.20
C HIS A 151 13.58 25.32 -35.39
N THR A 152 14.14 24.90 -36.52
CA THR A 152 14.40 23.49 -36.82
C THR A 152 15.90 23.28 -36.96
N CYS A 153 16.46 22.49 -36.06
CA CYS A 153 17.85 22.08 -36.06
C CYS A 153 18.03 20.80 -36.89
N PRO A 154 19.19 20.62 -37.54
CA PRO A 154 19.47 19.43 -38.36
C PRO A 154 19.66 18.14 -37.54
N LYS A 155 19.85 18.25 -36.22
CA LYS A 155 20.07 17.12 -35.31
C LYS A 155 19.02 17.10 -34.20
N SER A 156 18.70 15.90 -33.71
CA SER A 156 17.81 15.69 -32.56
C SER A 156 18.33 16.42 -31.32
N LEU A 157 17.41 17.09 -30.61
CA LEU A 157 17.70 17.84 -29.41
C LEU A 157 17.33 17.00 -28.18
N ASN A 158 18.11 17.14 -27.10
CA ASN A 158 17.89 16.46 -25.82
C ASN A 158 17.47 17.40 -24.70
N CYS A 159 18.18 18.51 -24.56
CA CYS A 159 18.05 19.39 -23.41
C CYS A 159 18.06 20.85 -23.82
N ILE A 160 17.53 21.69 -22.94
CA ILE A 160 17.36 23.13 -23.16
C ILE A 160 17.45 23.90 -21.84
N ALA A 161 18.03 25.10 -21.87
CA ALA A 161 18.02 26.04 -20.75
C ALA A 161 18.00 27.49 -21.24
N PHE A 162 17.23 28.32 -20.55
CA PHE A 162 17.33 29.77 -20.70
C PHE A 162 18.56 30.30 -19.97
N HIS A 163 19.15 31.33 -20.57
CA HIS A 163 20.11 32.20 -19.88
C HIS A 163 19.40 32.96 -18.75
N PRO A 164 20.06 33.25 -17.61
CA PRO A 164 19.45 33.94 -16.47
C PRO A 164 18.85 35.32 -16.79
N GLU A 165 19.38 36.01 -17.80
CA GLU A 165 18.84 37.29 -18.28
C GLU A 165 17.67 37.13 -19.27
N GLY A 166 17.31 35.91 -19.68
CA GLY A 166 16.17 35.61 -20.54
C GLY A 166 16.34 35.91 -22.02
N GLN A 167 17.44 36.53 -22.45
CA GLN A 167 17.67 36.93 -23.85
C GLN A 167 18.21 35.79 -24.76
N VAL A 168 18.73 34.72 -24.16
CA VAL A 168 19.41 33.62 -24.86
C VAL A 168 18.87 32.28 -24.39
N VAL A 169 18.80 31.31 -25.31
CA VAL A 169 18.47 29.90 -25.03
C VAL A 169 19.60 29.01 -25.53
N ALA A 170 20.04 28.07 -24.72
CA ALA A 170 20.99 27.02 -25.10
C ALA A 170 20.26 25.70 -25.30
N THR A 171 20.66 24.94 -26.32
CA THR A 171 20.15 23.59 -26.61
C THR A 171 21.29 22.61 -26.80
N GLY A 172 21.10 21.35 -26.38
CA GLY A 172 22.06 20.27 -26.55
C GLY A 172 21.54 19.20 -27.50
N SER A 173 22.38 18.74 -28.42
CA SER A 173 22.01 17.76 -29.45
C SER A 173 22.54 16.35 -29.18
N TRP A 174 21.90 15.36 -29.81
CA TRP A 174 22.38 13.98 -29.87
C TRP A 174 23.76 13.85 -30.52
N GLY A 175 24.08 14.75 -31.45
CA GLY A 175 25.37 14.76 -32.13
C GLY A 175 26.50 15.44 -31.33
N GLY A 176 26.27 15.74 -30.05
CA GLY A 176 27.28 16.29 -29.15
C GLY A 176 27.48 17.81 -29.24
N SER A 177 26.68 18.52 -30.06
CA SER A 177 26.77 19.97 -30.23
C SER A 177 25.84 20.72 -29.26
N VAL A 178 26.28 21.92 -28.87
CA VAL A 178 25.52 22.86 -28.03
C VAL A 178 25.30 24.15 -28.82
N SER A 179 24.05 24.49 -29.11
CA SER A 179 23.69 25.66 -29.92
C SER A 179 23.01 26.73 -29.05
N PHE A 180 23.39 27.98 -29.24
CA PHE A 180 22.87 29.15 -28.53
C PHE A 180 22.05 30.02 -29.48
N PHE A 181 20.85 30.40 -29.05
CA PHE A 181 19.89 31.16 -29.83
C PHE A 181 19.51 32.44 -29.12
N ARG A 182 19.40 33.55 -29.86
CA ARG A 182 18.72 34.74 -29.39
C ARG A 182 17.22 34.46 -29.33
N VAL A 183 16.58 34.79 -28.22
CA VAL A 183 15.15 34.51 -28.01
C VAL A 183 14.28 35.22 -29.05
N ASP A 184 14.63 36.46 -29.39
CA ASP A 184 13.97 37.21 -30.46
C ASP A 184 14.26 36.58 -31.83
N GLY A 185 13.28 35.84 -32.35
CA GLY A 185 13.35 35.21 -33.67
C GLY A 185 14.15 33.90 -33.74
N LEU A 186 14.66 33.36 -32.61
CA LEU A 186 15.47 32.14 -32.56
C LEU A 186 16.65 32.13 -33.55
N GLN A 187 17.38 33.24 -33.62
CA GLN A 187 18.58 33.33 -34.44
C GLN A 187 19.78 32.67 -33.76
N VAL A 188 20.52 31.84 -34.48
CA VAL A 188 21.73 31.17 -33.97
C VAL A 188 22.81 32.23 -33.69
N ILE A 189 23.26 32.31 -32.44
CA ILE A 189 24.36 33.17 -32.00
C ILE A 189 25.69 32.43 -32.15
N LYS A 190 25.73 31.18 -31.65
CA LYS A 190 26.95 30.38 -31.58
C LYS A 190 26.64 28.89 -31.47
N GLU A 191 27.55 28.06 -31.94
CA GLU A 191 27.53 26.61 -31.73
C GLU A 191 28.87 26.19 -31.14
N LEU A 192 28.83 25.38 -30.07
CA LEU A 192 29.97 24.88 -29.33
C LEU A 192 29.99 23.35 -29.36
N GLY A 193 31.19 22.79 -29.27
CA GLY A 193 31.43 21.34 -29.27
C GLY A 193 31.84 20.78 -30.64
N ALA A 194 32.35 19.55 -30.61
CA ALA A 194 32.72 18.77 -31.79
C ALA A 194 31.80 17.55 -31.91
N PRO A 195 31.75 16.85 -33.07
CA PRO A 195 31.06 15.57 -33.18
C PRO A 195 31.57 14.60 -32.11
N GLY A 196 30.68 14.07 -31.28
CA GLY A 196 31.06 13.25 -30.12
C GLY A 196 29.85 12.75 -29.34
N ALA A 197 30.08 12.40 -28.07
CA ALA A 197 29.03 11.87 -27.20
C ALA A 197 27.87 12.86 -27.01
N SER A 198 26.65 12.33 -27.06
CA SER A 198 25.40 13.07 -26.94
C SER A 198 25.36 13.95 -25.69
N VAL A 199 24.92 15.19 -25.85
CA VAL A 199 24.67 16.11 -24.74
C VAL A 199 23.35 15.71 -24.09
N ARG A 200 23.38 15.39 -22.79
CA ARG A 200 22.23 14.89 -22.05
C ARG A 200 21.53 15.98 -21.24
N THR A 201 22.30 16.90 -20.68
CA THR A 201 21.80 17.96 -19.79
C THR A 201 22.72 19.18 -19.87
N LEU A 202 22.17 20.37 -19.60
CA LEU A 202 22.89 21.63 -19.63
C LEU A 202 22.30 22.63 -18.62
N ALA A 203 23.16 23.46 -18.03
CA ALA A 203 22.76 24.48 -17.06
C ALA A 203 23.67 25.70 -17.13
N PHE A 204 23.10 26.90 -17.05
CA PHE A 204 23.87 28.14 -16.87
C PHE A 204 24.18 28.37 -15.40
N ASN A 205 25.34 28.97 -15.12
CA ASN A 205 25.60 29.54 -13.81
C ASN A 205 24.76 30.82 -13.60
N VAL A 206 24.64 31.27 -12.34
CA VAL A 206 23.78 32.42 -11.98
C VAL A 206 24.15 33.71 -12.75
N PRO A 207 25.43 34.07 -12.92
CA PRO A 207 25.82 35.21 -13.77
C PRO A 207 25.65 34.97 -15.29
N GLY A 208 25.29 33.76 -15.72
CA GLY A 208 25.10 33.39 -17.13
C GLY A 208 26.37 33.25 -17.98
N ARG A 209 27.55 33.51 -17.42
CA ARG A 209 28.83 33.48 -18.16
C ARG A 209 29.33 32.08 -18.50
N VAL A 210 29.02 31.10 -17.66
CA VAL A 210 29.49 29.71 -17.80
C VAL A 210 28.29 28.79 -18.00
N VAL A 211 28.43 27.85 -18.94
CA VAL A 211 27.49 26.74 -19.12
C VAL A 211 28.18 25.44 -18.74
N ALA A 212 27.47 24.60 -17.97
CA ALA A 212 27.87 23.23 -17.70
C ALA A 212 27.12 22.30 -18.65
N VAL A 213 27.83 21.31 -19.18
CA VAL A 213 27.35 20.37 -20.20
C VAL A 213 27.62 18.96 -19.70
N GLY A 214 26.58 18.20 -19.39
CA GLY A 214 26.66 16.79 -19.02
C GLY A 214 26.42 15.88 -20.23
N ARG A 215 27.32 14.91 -20.45
CA ARG A 215 27.28 14.01 -21.62
C ARG A 215 26.95 12.56 -21.23
N LEU A 216 26.59 11.77 -22.24
CA LEU A 216 26.37 10.32 -22.08
C LEU A 216 27.65 9.52 -21.82
N ASP A 217 28.83 10.06 -22.14
CA ASP A 217 30.13 9.39 -21.99
C ASP A 217 30.78 9.60 -20.61
N ARG A 218 29.98 9.95 -19.59
CA ARG A 218 30.38 10.25 -18.20
C ARG A 218 30.96 11.65 -17.96
N THR A 219 31.22 12.40 -19.03
CA THR A 219 31.94 13.67 -18.91
C THR A 219 31.02 14.85 -18.58
N VAL A 220 31.56 15.77 -17.78
CA VAL A 220 31.00 17.09 -17.55
C VAL A 220 32.01 18.11 -18.07
N GLU A 221 31.54 19.01 -18.94
CA GLU A 221 32.34 20.08 -19.51
C GLU A 221 31.81 21.45 -19.04
N LEU A 222 32.71 22.35 -18.66
CA LEU A 222 32.40 23.74 -18.36
C LEU A 222 32.90 24.63 -19.51
N TRP A 223 32.05 25.52 -19.99
CA TRP A 223 32.34 26.37 -21.13
C TRP A 223 32.05 27.85 -20.82
N ALA A 224 33.02 28.71 -21.14
CA ALA A 224 32.78 30.14 -21.31
C ALA A 224 32.17 30.33 -22.70
N TRP A 225 30.84 30.35 -22.76
CA TRP A 225 30.13 30.15 -24.03
C TRP A 225 30.26 31.34 -24.98
N GLN A 226 30.38 32.56 -24.46
CA GLN A 226 30.58 33.78 -25.26
C GLN A 226 31.93 33.74 -25.97
N ASP A 227 32.99 33.39 -25.24
CA ASP A 227 34.35 33.27 -25.78
C ASP A 227 34.49 32.00 -26.64
N GLY A 228 33.66 30.98 -26.38
CA GLY A 228 33.76 29.66 -27.00
C GLY A 228 34.92 28.84 -26.46
N ALA A 229 35.42 29.18 -25.26
CA ALA A 229 36.51 28.50 -24.61
C ALA A 229 35.99 27.41 -23.64
N ARG A 230 36.60 26.23 -23.71
CA ARG A 230 36.37 25.17 -22.72
C ARG A 230 37.21 25.47 -21.48
N LEU A 231 36.55 25.65 -20.34
CA LEU A 231 37.18 25.96 -19.06
C LEU A 231 37.65 24.71 -18.34
N ALA A 232 36.85 23.66 -18.35
CA ALA A 232 37.17 22.37 -17.71
C ALA A 232 36.45 21.21 -18.41
N ALA A 233 37.03 20.02 -18.32
CA ALA A 233 36.38 18.76 -18.68
C ALA A 233 36.85 17.67 -17.72
N PHE A 234 35.92 16.96 -17.11
CA PHE A 234 36.23 15.92 -16.12
C PHE A 234 35.19 14.80 -16.19
N SER A 235 35.60 13.59 -15.82
CA SER A 235 34.69 12.44 -15.71
C SER A 235 34.05 12.48 -14.33
N ALA A 236 32.75 12.73 -14.28
CA ALA A 236 32.04 12.83 -13.01
C ALA A 236 31.53 11.47 -12.53
N HIS A 237 30.86 10.71 -13.41
CA HIS A 237 30.09 9.54 -13.00
C HIS A 237 30.56 8.21 -13.63
N CYS A 238 30.20 7.07 -13.04
CA CYS A 238 30.35 5.74 -13.65
C CYS A 238 29.11 5.36 -14.47
N GLY A 239 28.81 6.15 -15.50
CA GLY A 239 27.63 6.05 -16.37
C GLY A 239 27.25 7.41 -16.93
N PHE A 240 26.14 7.54 -17.66
CA PHE A 240 25.81 8.86 -18.21
C PHE A 240 25.49 9.89 -17.11
N VAL A 241 25.77 11.16 -17.40
CA VAL A 241 25.39 12.28 -16.54
C VAL A 241 23.91 12.60 -16.75
N ALA A 242 23.09 12.38 -15.73
CA ALA A 242 21.64 12.55 -15.79
C ALA A 242 21.23 14.02 -15.63
N ALA A 243 21.81 14.73 -14.67
CA ALA A 243 21.47 16.12 -14.36
C ALA A 243 22.70 16.92 -13.92
N VAL A 244 22.68 18.23 -14.20
CA VAL A 244 23.71 19.18 -13.78
C VAL A 244 23.03 20.46 -13.32
N LEU A 245 23.47 21.03 -12.19
CA LEU A 245 22.88 22.24 -11.59
C LEU A 245 23.95 23.09 -10.88
N PHE A 246 23.93 24.41 -11.06
CA PHE A 246 24.76 25.32 -10.29
C PHE A 246 24.06 25.75 -8.99
N LEU A 247 24.78 25.71 -7.87
CA LEU A 247 24.34 26.17 -6.55
C LEU A 247 25.17 27.36 -6.07
N ASN A 248 24.69 28.03 -5.02
CA ASN A 248 25.41 29.07 -4.27
C ASN A 248 25.99 30.16 -5.18
N ALA A 249 25.13 30.81 -5.98
CA ALA A 249 25.50 31.83 -6.96
C ALA A 249 26.55 31.38 -8.01
N GLY A 250 26.71 30.08 -8.23
CA GLY A 250 27.68 29.50 -9.17
C GLY A 250 29.00 29.05 -8.54
N CYS A 251 29.15 29.14 -7.22
CA CYS A 251 30.35 28.65 -6.51
C CYS A 251 30.43 27.11 -6.48
N GLN A 252 29.29 26.43 -6.55
CA GLN A 252 29.20 24.98 -6.53
C GLN A 252 28.43 24.46 -7.75
N LEU A 253 28.79 23.26 -8.18
CA LEU A 253 28.16 22.53 -9.27
C LEU A 253 27.75 21.15 -8.74
N LEU A 254 26.47 20.83 -8.81
CA LEU A 254 25.95 19.50 -8.56
C LEU A 254 25.86 18.73 -9.88
N THR A 255 26.27 17.47 -9.85
CA THR A 255 26.11 16.53 -10.96
C THR A 255 25.47 15.25 -10.42
N ALA A 256 24.49 14.71 -11.14
CA ALA A 256 23.86 13.43 -10.83
C ALA A 256 24.05 12.47 -12.00
N GLY A 257 24.32 11.19 -11.72
CA GLY A 257 24.63 10.19 -12.74
C GLY A 257 23.86 8.89 -12.58
N GLU A 258 23.92 8.05 -13.62
CA GLU A 258 23.39 6.68 -13.64
C GLU A 258 23.97 5.80 -12.51
N ASP A 259 25.15 6.15 -12.01
CA ASP A 259 25.80 5.48 -10.89
C ASP A 259 25.12 5.71 -9.52
N GLY A 260 23.96 6.38 -9.50
CA GLY A 260 23.20 6.67 -8.29
C GLY A 260 23.85 7.70 -7.37
N LYS A 261 24.89 8.40 -7.85
CA LYS A 261 25.62 9.40 -7.08
C LYS A 261 25.17 10.80 -7.45
N VAL A 262 25.19 11.68 -6.45
CA VAL A 262 25.16 13.13 -6.61
C VAL A 262 26.48 13.68 -6.13
N GLN A 263 27.25 14.31 -7.00
CA GLN A 263 28.56 14.85 -6.69
C GLN A 263 28.52 16.38 -6.65
N VAL A 264 29.29 16.95 -5.73
CA VAL A 264 29.47 18.39 -5.56
C VAL A 264 30.86 18.76 -6.05
N TRP A 265 30.92 19.74 -6.94
CA TRP A 265 32.13 20.25 -7.55
C TRP A 265 32.26 21.76 -7.31
N SER A 266 33.47 22.29 -7.41
CA SER A 266 33.72 23.72 -7.54
C SER A 266 33.20 24.22 -8.88
N GLY A 267 32.32 25.22 -8.87
CA GLY A 267 31.62 25.70 -10.07
C GLY A 267 32.49 26.40 -11.11
N SER A 268 33.69 26.85 -10.75
CA SER A 268 34.62 27.52 -11.67
C SER A 268 35.74 26.62 -12.19
N LEU A 269 36.17 25.62 -11.41
CA LEU A 269 37.35 24.79 -11.71
C LEU A 269 37.02 23.32 -11.95
N GLY A 270 35.79 22.87 -11.68
CA GLY A 270 35.41 21.46 -11.83
C GLY A 270 36.17 20.53 -10.86
N GLN A 271 36.58 21.05 -9.70
CA GLN A 271 37.27 20.26 -8.67
C GLN A 271 36.27 19.59 -7.72
N PRO A 272 36.41 18.30 -7.38
CA PRO A 272 35.46 17.61 -6.52
C PRO A 272 35.53 18.17 -5.08
N GLN A 273 34.37 18.49 -4.52
CA GLN A 273 34.20 19.02 -3.16
C GLN A 273 33.47 18.05 -2.22
N GLY A 274 32.64 17.15 -2.76
CA GLY A 274 31.90 16.18 -1.96
C GLY A 274 31.06 15.22 -2.81
N CYS A 275 30.53 14.16 -2.20
CA CYS A 275 29.66 13.18 -2.85
C CYS A 275 28.55 12.76 -1.89
N LEU A 276 27.32 12.70 -2.39
CA LEU A 276 26.12 12.17 -1.76
C LEU A 276 25.68 10.91 -2.52
N GLY A 277 25.31 9.87 -1.78
CA GLY A 277 25.06 8.52 -2.30
C GLY A 277 26.14 7.53 -1.86
N SER A 278 25.73 6.32 -1.47
CA SER A 278 26.67 5.24 -1.20
C SER A 278 27.34 4.80 -2.51
N LEU A 279 28.59 4.33 -2.44
CA LEU A 279 29.22 3.61 -3.55
C LEU A 279 28.21 2.58 -4.08
N PRO A 280 27.88 2.56 -5.39
CA PRO A 280 27.05 1.50 -5.95
C PRO A 280 27.84 0.21 -5.73
N VAL A 281 27.41 -0.53 -4.73
CA VAL A 281 27.90 -1.87 -4.53
C VAL A 281 27.15 -2.69 -5.57
N SER A 282 27.89 -3.50 -6.32
CA SER A 282 27.34 -4.55 -7.17
C SER A 282 26.32 -5.39 -6.39
N PRO A 283 25.43 -6.15 -7.07
CA PRO A 283 24.40 -6.92 -6.41
C PRO A 283 24.93 -7.74 -5.23
N ALA A 284 24.27 -7.63 -4.08
CA ALA A 284 24.56 -8.48 -2.94
C ALA A 284 24.00 -9.88 -3.21
N LEU A 285 24.88 -10.88 -3.28
CA LEU A 285 24.54 -12.25 -3.65
C LEU A 285 24.36 -13.15 -2.44
N SER A 286 25.09 -12.87 -1.35
CA SER A 286 25.09 -13.71 -0.15
C SER A 286 25.18 -12.86 1.12
N VAL A 287 24.58 -13.36 2.19
CA VAL A 287 24.58 -12.72 3.51
C VAL A 287 24.75 -13.77 4.59
N ALA A 288 25.55 -13.47 5.61
CA ALA A 288 25.74 -14.35 6.77
C ALA A 288 25.86 -13.56 8.07
N LEU A 289 25.05 -13.93 9.06
CA LEU A 289 25.09 -13.40 10.43
C LEU A 289 26.21 -14.06 11.24
N SER A 290 26.95 -13.27 12.01
CA SER A 290 27.96 -13.82 12.92
C SER A 290 27.29 -14.58 14.08
N PRO A 291 27.92 -15.63 14.63
CA PRO A 291 27.34 -16.42 15.72
C PRO A 291 27.05 -15.63 17.01
N ASP A 292 27.73 -14.51 17.22
CA ASP A 292 27.51 -13.60 18.35
C ASP A 292 26.40 -12.56 18.10
N GLY A 293 25.86 -12.49 16.88
CA GLY A 293 24.78 -11.56 16.52
C GLY A 293 25.17 -10.08 16.48
N ASP A 294 26.47 -9.74 16.54
CA ASP A 294 26.95 -8.34 16.49
C ASP A 294 27.42 -7.91 15.10
N ARG A 295 27.62 -8.85 14.16
CA ARG A 295 28.18 -8.57 12.84
C ARG A 295 27.45 -9.26 11.70
N VAL A 296 27.55 -8.66 10.52
CA VAL A 296 26.96 -9.15 9.27
C VAL A 296 28.02 -9.19 8.19
N ALA A 297 28.19 -10.33 7.53
CA ALA A 297 28.99 -10.41 6.31
C ALA A 297 28.09 -10.37 5.09
N VAL A 298 28.49 -9.59 4.08
CA VAL A 298 27.77 -9.48 2.80
C VAL A 298 28.76 -9.70 1.67
N GLY A 299 28.41 -10.62 0.79
CA GLY A 299 29.16 -10.98 -0.41
C GLY A 299 28.52 -10.34 -1.63
N TYR A 300 29.31 -9.57 -2.36
CA TYR A 300 28.88 -8.82 -3.52
C TYR A 300 29.40 -9.46 -4.81
N ARG A 301 28.78 -9.12 -5.94
CA ARG A 301 29.15 -9.67 -7.25
C ARG A 301 30.51 -9.20 -7.77
N ALA A 302 30.93 -7.98 -7.44
CA ALA A 302 32.19 -7.37 -7.90
C ALA A 302 32.93 -6.60 -6.80
N ASP A 303 32.29 -6.33 -5.65
CA ASP A 303 32.89 -5.54 -4.55
C ASP A 303 33.49 -6.41 -3.44
N GLY A 304 33.59 -7.72 -3.64
CA GLY A 304 34.06 -8.67 -2.64
C GLY A 304 33.16 -8.73 -1.40
N ILE A 305 33.77 -8.74 -0.21
CA ILE A 305 33.06 -8.95 1.06
C ILE A 305 33.12 -7.68 1.92
N ARG A 306 31.98 -7.27 2.49
CA ARG A 306 31.90 -6.21 3.50
C ARG A 306 31.31 -6.74 4.80
N ILE A 307 31.86 -6.30 5.94
CA ILE A 307 31.35 -6.65 7.27
C ILE A 307 30.67 -5.42 7.88
N TYR A 308 29.46 -5.56 8.40
CA TYR A 308 28.75 -4.50 9.11
C TYR A 308 28.65 -4.85 10.60
N LYS A 309 28.66 -3.84 11.46
CA LYS A 309 28.40 -4.01 12.90
C LYS A 309 26.96 -3.60 13.20
N ILE A 310 26.25 -4.39 13.99
CA ILE A 310 24.81 -4.21 14.26
C ILE A 310 24.55 -3.09 15.28
N SER A 311 25.44 -2.91 16.25
CA SER A 311 25.29 -1.94 17.36
C SER A 311 25.49 -0.46 16.97
N SER A 312 25.87 -0.17 15.73
CA SER A 312 26.00 1.17 15.18
C SER A 312 25.93 1.06 13.67
N GLY A 313 25.02 1.75 12.98
CA GLY A 313 24.93 1.77 11.51
C GLY A 313 26.18 2.32 10.77
N SER A 314 27.34 2.32 11.41
CA SER A 314 28.64 2.58 10.83
C SER A 314 29.16 1.34 10.11
N GLN A 315 29.77 1.58 8.94
CA GLN A 315 30.46 0.55 8.17
C GLN A 315 31.53 -0.12 9.04
N GLY A 316 31.36 -1.42 9.28
CA GLY A 316 32.42 -2.29 9.78
C GLY A 316 33.38 -2.65 8.64
N ALA A 317 34.45 -3.37 8.97
CA ALA A 317 35.56 -3.74 8.10
C ALA A 317 35.25 -3.92 6.60
N GLN A 318 35.93 -3.14 5.74
CA GLN A 318 36.01 -3.37 4.31
C GLN A 318 37.13 -4.38 4.02
N CYS A 319 36.84 -5.46 3.28
CA CYS A 319 37.87 -6.33 2.74
C CYS A 319 38.34 -5.83 1.36
N GLN A 320 39.52 -6.28 0.96
CA GLN A 320 40.09 -6.08 -0.35
C GLN A 320 39.09 -6.51 -1.44
N VAL A 321 39.06 -5.76 -2.54
CA VAL A 321 38.25 -6.08 -3.73
C VAL A 321 38.66 -7.47 -4.21
N LEU A 322 37.80 -8.45 -3.95
CA LEU A 322 37.84 -9.71 -4.69
C LEU A 322 37.17 -9.39 -6.03
N ASP A 323 37.90 -9.55 -7.12
CA ASP A 323 37.41 -9.29 -8.49
C ASP A 323 36.45 -10.41 -8.97
N VAL A 324 35.90 -11.19 -8.03
CA VAL A 324 35.10 -12.39 -8.27
C VAL A 324 33.86 -12.36 -7.37
N ALA A 325 32.73 -12.75 -7.95
CA ALA A 325 31.43 -12.79 -7.29
C ALA A 325 31.39 -13.79 -6.13
N VAL A 326 30.96 -13.32 -4.95
CA VAL A 326 30.86 -14.13 -3.74
C VAL A 326 29.45 -14.72 -3.61
N SER A 327 29.29 -15.95 -4.09
CA SER A 327 28.02 -16.67 -4.16
C SER A 327 27.56 -17.27 -2.83
N ALA A 328 28.47 -17.61 -1.92
CA ALA A 328 28.13 -18.21 -0.64
C ALA A 328 29.02 -17.69 0.51
N LEU A 329 28.45 -17.54 1.70
CA LEU A 329 29.13 -17.09 2.91
C LEU A 329 28.73 -17.94 4.12
N ALA A 330 29.70 -18.27 4.98
CA ALA A 330 29.44 -18.95 6.25
C ALA A 330 30.45 -18.55 7.33
N TRP A 331 29.98 -18.30 8.56
CA TRP A 331 30.85 -18.02 9.70
C TRP A 331 31.26 -19.30 10.42
N LEU A 332 32.57 -19.49 10.60
CA LEU A 332 33.11 -20.58 11.44
C LEU A 332 33.28 -20.15 12.89
N SER A 333 33.43 -18.86 13.18
CA SER A 333 33.42 -18.29 14.53
C SER A 333 33.09 -16.81 14.45
N SER A 334 32.96 -16.08 15.57
CA SER A 334 32.78 -14.62 15.54
C SER A 334 33.94 -13.85 14.87
N LYS A 335 35.07 -14.52 14.58
CA LYS A 335 36.25 -13.92 13.95
C LYS A 335 36.63 -14.54 12.62
N VAL A 336 36.13 -15.74 12.29
CA VAL A 336 36.55 -16.50 11.10
C VAL A 336 35.35 -16.65 10.17
N LEU A 337 35.49 -16.14 8.95
CA LEU A 337 34.49 -16.19 7.89
C LEU A 337 35.03 -17.01 6.71
N VAL A 338 34.17 -17.76 6.04
CA VAL A 338 34.50 -18.47 4.79
C VAL A 338 33.60 -17.95 3.67
N SER A 339 34.20 -17.74 2.50
CA SER A 339 33.50 -17.37 1.28
C SER A 339 33.71 -18.40 0.19
N GLY A 340 32.63 -18.75 -0.51
CA GLY A 340 32.65 -19.47 -1.78
C GLY A 340 32.37 -18.48 -2.92
N ALA A 341 33.17 -18.56 -3.98
CA ALA A 341 33.06 -17.68 -5.14
C ALA A 341 32.62 -18.41 -6.41
N GLU A 342 32.20 -17.65 -7.42
CA GLU A 342 31.78 -18.18 -8.73
C GLU A 342 32.93 -18.85 -9.50
N ASP A 343 34.18 -18.54 -9.23
CA ASP A 343 35.33 -19.22 -9.85
C ASP A 343 35.66 -20.57 -9.20
N GLY A 344 34.90 -21.00 -8.19
CA GLY A 344 35.13 -22.23 -7.43
C GLY A 344 36.13 -22.06 -6.29
N SER A 345 36.64 -20.86 -6.04
CA SER A 345 37.52 -20.60 -4.91
C SER A 345 36.77 -20.59 -3.58
N LEU A 346 37.39 -21.22 -2.58
CA LEU A 346 37.01 -21.18 -1.17
C LEU A 346 38.06 -20.40 -0.41
N GLN A 347 37.68 -19.32 0.24
CA GLN A 347 38.61 -18.45 0.94
C GLN A 347 38.21 -18.26 2.40
N GLY A 348 39.17 -18.48 3.29
CA GLY A 348 39.04 -18.26 4.72
C GLY A 348 39.58 -16.89 5.11
N TRP A 349 38.84 -16.20 5.96
CA TRP A 349 39.14 -14.85 6.39
C TRP A 349 39.16 -14.78 7.91
N VAL A 350 40.17 -14.10 8.45
CA VAL A 350 40.18 -13.70 9.86
C VAL A 350 39.97 -12.21 9.98
N LEU A 351 38.97 -11.88 10.79
CA LEU A 351 38.61 -10.51 11.12
C LEU A 351 39.47 -10.01 12.28
N LYS A 352 40.44 -9.15 11.99
CA LYS A 352 41.23 -8.44 13.00
C LYS A 352 40.81 -6.98 13.05
N LYS A 353 40.29 -6.53 14.19
CA LYS A 353 39.76 -5.17 14.38
C LYS A 353 38.68 -4.82 13.34
N GLN A 354 39.08 -4.10 12.29
CA GLN A 354 38.25 -3.60 11.18
C GLN A 354 38.82 -4.00 9.80
N SER A 355 39.63 -5.04 9.70
CA SER A 355 40.03 -5.59 8.39
C SER A 355 39.91 -7.11 8.35
N LEU A 356 39.45 -7.59 7.20
CA LEU A 356 39.45 -9.00 6.86
C LEU A 356 40.81 -9.34 6.24
N GLN A 357 41.54 -10.25 6.87
CA GLN A 357 42.80 -10.78 6.35
C GLN A 357 42.57 -12.20 5.84
N SER A 358 43.05 -12.48 4.63
CA SER A 358 43.04 -13.85 4.09
C SER A 358 43.87 -14.76 5.00
N LEU A 359 43.25 -15.82 5.52
CA LEU A 359 43.94 -16.90 6.22
C LEU A 359 44.53 -17.90 5.22
N TRP A 360 43.71 -18.31 4.25
CA TRP A 360 44.01 -19.34 3.29
C TRP A 360 43.07 -19.19 2.08
N LEU A 361 43.52 -19.67 0.92
CA LEU A 361 42.77 -19.73 -0.33
C LEU A 361 42.87 -21.15 -0.87
N LEU A 362 41.73 -21.81 -1.05
CA LEU A 362 41.58 -23.16 -1.57
C LEU A 362 40.87 -23.09 -2.92
N SER A 363 41.60 -23.30 -4.02
CA SER A 363 41.04 -23.36 -5.37
C SER A 363 40.90 -24.80 -5.83
N ARG A 364 40.24 -25.63 -5.01
CA ARG A 364 40.09 -27.05 -5.34
C ARG A 364 38.90 -27.30 -6.26
N SER A 365 37.84 -26.47 -6.21
CA SER A 365 36.62 -26.70 -7.01
C SER A 365 36.80 -26.09 -8.39
N GLN A 366 36.38 -26.81 -9.43
CA GLN A 366 36.59 -26.38 -10.81
C GLN A 366 35.49 -25.42 -11.31
N LYS A 367 34.42 -25.26 -10.53
CA LYS A 367 33.20 -24.54 -10.88
C LYS A 367 32.60 -23.83 -9.65
N PRO A 368 31.61 -22.91 -9.83
CA PRO A 368 31.04 -22.12 -8.73
C PRO A 368 30.69 -22.93 -7.49
N VAL A 369 30.96 -22.36 -6.31
CA VAL A 369 30.44 -22.87 -5.03
C VAL A 369 29.04 -22.30 -4.83
N LEU A 370 28.02 -23.16 -4.85
CA LEU A 370 26.61 -22.75 -4.83
C LEU A 370 26.02 -22.70 -3.41
N GLY A 371 26.58 -23.45 -2.46
CA GLY A 371 26.08 -23.50 -1.09
C GLY A 371 27.16 -23.85 -0.08
N LEU A 372 27.05 -23.27 1.11
CA LEU A 372 27.87 -23.59 2.27
C LEU A 372 26.96 -23.97 3.44
N ALA A 373 27.34 -25.02 4.16
CA ALA A 373 26.68 -25.40 5.40
C ALA A 373 27.73 -25.65 6.48
N THR A 374 27.43 -25.29 7.72
CA THR A 374 28.33 -25.45 8.87
C THR A 374 27.68 -26.25 9.96
N SER A 375 28.41 -27.20 10.54
CA SER A 375 28.07 -27.87 11.79
C SER A 375 29.03 -27.45 12.91
N GLN A 376 28.90 -28.07 14.09
CA GLN A 376 29.83 -27.81 15.19
C GLN A 376 31.28 -28.13 14.82
N GLU A 377 31.50 -29.21 14.06
CA GLU A 377 32.85 -29.73 13.74
C GLU A 377 33.23 -29.63 12.27
N LEU A 378 32.28 -29.44 11.35
CA LEU A 378 32.50 -29.53 9.91
C LEU A 378 31.98 -28.32 9.12
N LEU A 379 32.62 -28.06 7.98
CA LEU A 379 32.11 -27.21 6.91
C LEU A 379 31.89 -28.08 5.67
N ALA A 380 30.73 -27.95 5.03
CA ALA A 380 30.42 -28.54 3.75
C ALA A 380 30.30 -27.45 2.67
N ALA A 381 30.87 -27.69 1.50
CA ALA A 381 30.68 -26.85 0.32
C ALA A 381 30.13 -27.66 -0.85
N ALA A 382 28.99 -27.21 -1.39
CA ALA A 382 28.37 -27.76 -2.58
C ALA A 382 28.78 -26.94 -3.81
N SER A 383 29.18 -27.61 -4.89
CA SER A 383 29.66 -26.97 -6.11
C SER A 383 28.93 -27.43 -7.37
N GLU A 384 28.95 -26.58 -8.39
CA GLU A 384 28.49 -26.89 -9.74
C GLU A 384 29.37 -27.93 -10.47
N ASP A 385 30.52 -28.32 -9.90
CA ASP A 385 31.38 -29.43 -10.40
C ASP A 385 30.90 -30.83 -9.99
N PHE A 386 29.71 -30.92 -9.38
CA PHE A 386 29.03 -32.15 -8.95
C PHE A 386 29.59 -32.75 -7.66
N THR A 387 30.57 -32.08 -7.04
CA THR A 387 31.18 -32.53 -5.79
C THR A 387 30.59 -31.80 -4.59
N VAL A 388 30.62 -32.49 -3.44
CA VAL A 388 30.48 -31.86 -2.13
C VAL A 388 31.72 -32.15 -1.33
N ARG A 389 32.32 -31.12 -0.75
CA ARG A 389 33.58 -31.26 -0.02
C ARG A 389 33.41 -30.94 1.44
N LEU A 390 34.13 -31.69 2.27
CA LEU A 390 34.10 -31.59 3.73
C LEU A 390 35.45 -31.19 4.30
N TRP A 391 35.40 -30.27 5.26
CA TRP A 391 36.55 -29.84 6.04
C TRP A 391 36.24 -29.84 7.53
N SER A 392 37.26 -30.09 8.35
CA SER A 392 37.17 -29.83 9.80
C SER A 392 37.17 -28.33 10.07
N ARG A 393 36.17 -27.87 10.82
CA ARG A 393 36.05 -26.49 11.29
C ARG A 393 37.27 -26.08 12.11
N GLN A 394 37.77 -26.95 12.99
CA GLN A 394 38.93 -26.65 13.85
C GLN A 394 40.17 -26.33 13.01
N LEU A 395 40.41 -27.09 11.94
CA LEU A 395 41.52 -26.86 11.02
C LEU A 395 41.35 -25.54 10.25
N LEU A 396 40.16 -25.27 9.73
CA LEU A 396 39.88 -24.04 8.95
C LEU A 396 40.02 -22.75 9.76
N THR A 397 39.94 -22.83 11.10
CA THR A 397 40.18 -21.66 11.97
C THR A 397 41.67 -21.32 12.18
N GLN A 398 42.59 -22.20 11.77
CA GLN A 398 44.03 -21.99 11.93
C GLN A 398 44.66 -21.41 10.64
N PRO A 399 45.69 -20.55 10.74
CA PRO A 399 46.42 -20.03 9.58
C PRO A 399 47.39 -21.09 9.05
N LEU A 400 46.89 -22.03 8.25
CA LEU A 400 47.67 -23.05 7.56
C LEU A 400 47.98 -22.61 6.11
N LYS A 401 49.11 -23.03 5.54
CA LYS A 401 49.36 -22.86 4.10
C LYS A 401 48.49 -23.82 3.30
N ALA A 402 48.11 -23.45 2.08
CA ALA A 402 47.24 -24.27 1.21
C ALA A 402 47.77 -25.70 0.98
N GLU A 403 49.09 -25.87 0.99
CA GLU A 403 49.81 -27.15 0.83
C GLU A 403 49.76 -28.05 2.08
N ASP A 404 49.53 -27.45 3.26
CA ASP A 404 49.50 -28.13 4.56
C ASP A 404 48.06 -28.52 4.97
N PHE A 405 47.04 -28.15 4.18
CA PHE A 405 45.67 -28.59 4.42
C PHE A 405 45.55 -30.09 4.10
N PRO A 406 45.09 -30.93 5.05
CA PRO A 406 44.85 -32.35 4.76
C PRO A 406 43.82 -32.48 3.64
N CYS A 407 43.89 -33.60 2.91
CA CYS A 407 42.94 -33.91 1.85
C CYS A 407 41.52 -33.70 2.36
N ASP A 408 40.82 -32.79 1.71
CA ASP A 408 39.37 -32.63 1.81
C ASP A 408 38.71 -33.94 1.42
N THR A 409 37.67 -34.32 2.16
CA THR A 409 36.93 -35.52 1.82
C THR A 409 35.88 -35.17 0.78
N GLU A 410 36.12 -35.61 -0.45
CA GLU A 410 35.21 -35.43 -1.56
C GLU A 410 34.07 -36.46 -1.49
N LEU A 411 32.84 -35.98 -1.39
CA LEU A 411 31.63 -36.77 -1.51
C LEU A 411 31.26 -36.86 -2.99
N LEU A 412 31.50 -38.02 -3.57
CA LEU A 412 31.17 -38.32 -4.96
C LEU A 412 29.89 -39.16 -5.01
N GLY A 413 28.85 -38.64 -5.66
CA GLY A 413 27.57 -39.33 -5.80
C GLY A 413 26.60 -38.66 -6.77
N HIS A 414 26.62 -37.33 -6.85
CA HIS A 414 25.79 -36.59 -7.79
C HIS A 414 26.28 -36.71 -9.24
N GLN A 415 25.34 -36.70 -10.17
CA GLN A 415 25.61 -36.73 -11.63
C GLN A 415 25.36 -35.38 -12.30
N GLY A 416 25.20 -34.32 -11.50
CA GLY A 416 24.92 -32.97 -11.95
C GLY A 416 25.19 -31.95 -10.85
N PRO A 417 25.04 -30.63 -11.14
CA PRO A 417 25.35 -29.56 -10.19
C PRO A 417 24.65 -29.74 -8.84
N VAL A 418 25.38 -29.59 -7.74
CA VAL A 418 24.81 -29.66 -6.39
C VAL A 418 24.40 -28.25 -5.97
N ASN A 419 23.10 -28.01 -5.82
CA ASN A 419 22.55 -26.68 -5.53
C ASN A 419 22.52 -26.38 -4.02
N CYS A 420 22.30 -27.39 -3.18
CA CYS A 420 22.06 -27.19 -1.75
C CYS A 420 22.69 -28.29 -0.89
N CYS A 421 23.10 -27.91 0.31
CA CYS A 421 23.56 -28.83 1.34
C CYS A 421 23.11 -28.34 2.73
N SER A 422 22.78 -29.26 3.64
CA SER A 422 22.36 -28.93 5.01
C SER A 422 22.74 -30.03 5.99
N PHE A 423 23.19 -29.68 7.19
CA PHE A 423 23.51 -30.63 8.26
C PHE A 423 22.28 -30.91 9.14
N SER A 424 22.21 -32.11 9.68
CA SER A 424 21.25 -32.46 10.74
C SER A 424 21.51 -31.64 12.01
N SER A 425 20.51 -31.60 12.90
CA SER A 425 20.58 -30.87 14.17
C SER A 425 21.73 -31.34 15.09
N ASP A 426 22.09 -32.63 15.01
CA ASP A 426 23.23 -33.23 15.70
C ASP A 426 24.58 -33.03 14.99
N GLY A 427 24.58 -32.51 13.76
CA GLY A 427 25.77 -32.32 12.92
C GLY A 427 26.41 -33.61 12.39
N GLY A 428 25.82 -34.78 12.67
CA GLY A 428 26.36 -36.08 12.29
C GLY A 428 25.96 -36.57 10.90
N ARG A 429 24.92 -35.97 10.30
CA ARG A 429 24.44 -36.31 8.95
C ARG A 429 24.44 -35.07 8.05
N LEU A 430 24.67 -35.29 6.76
CA LEU A 430 24.63 -34.25 5.73
C LEU A 430 23.65 -34.62 4.62
N ALA A 431 22.77 -33.70 4.27
CA ALA A 431 21.88 -33.80 3.11
C ALA A 431 22.45 -32.99 1.94
N THR A 432 22.40 -33.55 0.73
CA THR A 432 22.84 -32.87 -0.49
C THR A 432 21.83 -33.06 -1.61
N GLY A 433 21.48 -31.97 -2.30
CA GLY A 433 20.48 -31.96 -3.36
C GLY A 433 21.02 -31.33 -4.65
N GLY A 434 20.75 -31.95 -5.79
CA GLY A 434 21.32 -31.55 -7.07
C GLY A 434 20.31 -31.40 -8.22
N ARG A 435 20.81 -30.84 -9.33
CA ARG A 435 20.10 -30.77 -10.62
C ARG A 435 19.99 -32.14 -11.30
N ASP A 436 20.68 -33.15 -10.79
CA ASP A 436 20.50 -34.56 -11.15
C ASP A 436 19.22 -35.17 -10.58
N ARG A 437 18.40 -34.37 -9.86
CA ARG A 437 17.12 -34.76 -9.26
C ARG A 437 17.28 -35.78 -8.13
N ASN A 438 18.49 -35.89 -7.58
CA ASN A 438 18.78 -36.81 -6.50
C ASN A 438 18.90 -36.04 -5.18
N LEU A 439 18.43 -36.67 -4.11
CA LEU A 439 18.71 -36.27 -2.73
C LEU A 439 19.58 -37.35 -2.10
N LEU A 440 20.75 -36.98 -1.59
CA LEU A 440 21.69 -37.89 -0.96
C LEU A 440 21.83 -37.55 0.53
N CYS A 441 21.95 -38.59 1.35
CA CYS A 441 22.14 -38.50 2.79
C CYS A 441 23.44 -39.20 3.18
N TRP A 442 24.33 -38.47 3.82
CA TRP A 442 25.68 -38.92 4.19
C TRP A 442 25.83 -38.97 5.70
N ASP A 443 26.53 -39.99 6.18
CA ASP A 443 27.06 -40.06 7.54
C ASP A 443 28.42 -39.38 7.54
N VAL A 444 28.53 -38.32 8.33
CA VAL A 444 29.73 -37.47 8.41
C VAL A 444 30.33 -37.46 9.81
N ARG A 445 29.87 -38.38 10.69
CA ARG A 445 30.46 -38.58 12.04
C ARG A 445 31.94 -38.91 11.98
N MET A 446 32.37 -39.62 10.92
CA MET A 446 33.77 -39.88 10.62
C MET A 446 34.18 -39.15 9.34
N PRO A 447 34.65 -37.90 9.42
CA PRO A 447 34.85 -37.05 8.24
C PRO A 447 35.89 -37.58 7.25
N GLN A 448 36.82 -38.42 7.69
CA GLN A 448 37.85 -39.04 6.82
C GLN A 448 37.28 -40.13 5.90
N THR A 449 36.14 -40.71 6.26
CA THR A 449 35.48 -41.82 5.55
C THR A 449 33.97 -41.66 5.65
N PRO A 450 33.40 -40.63 5.01
CA PRO A 450 31.97 -40.39 5.01
C PRO A 450 31.27 -41.51 4.26
N LEU A 451 30.15 -41.97 4.82
CA LEU A 451 29.40 -43.08 4.26
C LEU A 451 28.10 -42.56 3.67
N LEU A 452 27.81 -42.92 2.42
CA LEU A 452 26.49 -42.68 1.86
C LEU A 452 25.48 -43.59 2.59
N ILE A 453 24.66 -43.00 3.46
CA ILE A 453 23.60 -43.72 4.19
C ILE A 453 22.50 -44.10 3.20
N ARG A 454 22.07 -43.11 2.40
CA ARG A 454 20.93 -43.27 1.51
C ARG A 454 21.05 -42.39 0.28
N SER A 455 20.56 -42.92 -0.84
CA SER A 455 20.33 -42.18 -2.07
C SER A 455 18.85 -42.28 -2.42
N PHE A 456 18.22 -41.12 -2.67
CA PHE A 456 16.87 -41.01 -3.19
C PHE A 456 16.95 -40.57 -4.66
N PRO A 457 17.08 -41.52 -5.61
CA PRO A 457 17.22 -41.20 -7.01
C PRO A 457 15.90 -40.69 -7.60
N ALA A 458 15.96 -39.68 -8.46
CA ALA A 458 14.78 -39.06 -9.07
C ALA A 458 13.67 -38.72 -8.06
N CYS A 459 14.08 -38.17 -6.90
CA CYS A 459 13.17 -37.82 -5.81
C CYS A 459 12.12 -36.78 -6.23
N HIS A 460 12.46 -35.94 -7.21
CA HIS A 460 11.57 -34.98 -7.85
C HIS A 460 11.58 -35.11 -9.38
N ARG A 461 10.58 -34.53 -10.04
CA ARG A 461 10.49 -34.52 -11.52
C ARG A 461 11.48 -33.56 -12.17
N ASP A 462 11.95 -32.58 -11.40
CA ASP A 462 12.91 -31.58 -11.83
C ASP A 462 13.95 -31.28 -10.73
N TRP A 463 14.80 -30.28 -10.92
CA TRP A 463 15.94 -29.96 -10.04
C TRP A 463 15.53 -29.76 -8.60
N VAL A 464 16.36 -30.27 -7.67
CA VAL A 464 16.25 -29.96 -6.24
C VAL A 464 16.80 -28.55 -6.02
N THR A 465 15.97 -27.66 -5.47
CA THR A 465 16.28 -26.25 -5.24
C THR A 465 16.73 -25.97 -3.80
N GLY A 466 16.29 -26.79 -2.84
CA GLY A 466 16.67 -26.66 -1.44
C GLY A 466 16.46 -27.95 -0.66
N CYS A 467 17.19 -28.07 0.46
CA CYS A 467 17.05 -29.17 1.42
C CYS A 467 17.18 -28.66 2.86
N SER A 468 16.38 -29.21 3.78
CA SER A 468 16.40 -28.88 5.21
C SER A 468 16.16 -30.13 6.05
N TRP A 469 16.58 -30.09 7.32
CA TRP A 469 16.32 -31.15 8.29
C TRP A 469 15.21 -30.74 9.26
N THR A 470 14.44 -31.72 9.72
CA THR A 470 13.54 -31.57 10.88
C THR A 470 14.31 -31.87 12.17
N LYS A 471 13.76 -31.48 13.33
CA LYS A 471 14.35 -31.85 14.63
C LYS A 471 14.41 -33.37 14.86
N ASN A 472 13.51 -34.11 14.23
CA ASN A 472 13.41 -35.57 14.31
C ASN A 472 14.30 -36.29 13.27
N ASN A 473 15.29 -35.59 12.70
CA ASN A 473 16.21 -36.13 11.68
C ASN A 473 15.53 -36.64 10.40
N LEU A 474 14.36 -36.09 10.05
CA LEU A 474 13.75 -36.30 8.73
C LEU A 474 14.27 -35.26 7.75
N LEU A 475 14.26 -35.64 6.46
CA LEU A 475 14.75 -34.82 5.37
C LEU A 475 13.61 -34.15 4.63
N LEU A 476 13.75 -32.86 4.37
CA LEU A 476 12.91 -32.11 3.46
C LEU A 476 13.69 -31.74 2.21
N SER A 477 13.03 -31.83 1.05
CA SER A 477 13.54 -31.32 -0.21
C SER A 477 12.46 -30.54 -0.94
N CYS A 478 12.85 -29.49 -1.65
CA CYS A 478 11.96 -28.75 -2.55
C CYS A 478 12.52 -28.72 -3.97
N SER A 479 11.63 -28.55 -4.96
CA SER A 479 11.99 -28.65 -6.36
C SER A 479 11.36 -27.58 -7.25
N THR A 480 11.99 -27.42 -8.41
CA THR A 480 11.49 -26.61 -9.53
C THR A 480 10.16 -27.14 -10.08
N ASP A 481 9.81 -28.40 -9.81
CA ASP A 481 8.54 -29.02 -10.21
C ASP A 481 7.32 -28.58 -9.39
N GLY A 482 7.50 -27.71 -8.38
CA GLY A 482 6.43 -27.22 -7.52
C GLY A 482 6.09 -28.14 -6.34
N SER A 483 6.85 -29.21 -6.13
CA SER A 483 6.65 -30.16 -5.03
C SER A 483 7.68 -30.02 -3.92
N VAL A 484 7.25 -30.37 -2.71
CA VAL A 484 8.12 -30.57 -1.54
C VAL A 484 7.98 -32.04 -1.12
N GLY A 485 9.09 -32.67 -0.74
CA GLY A 485 9.13 -34.05 -0.29
C GLY A 485 9.63 -34.15 1.16
N LEU A 486 9.04 -35.06 1.93
CA LEU A 486 9.50 -35.49 3.25
C LEU A 486 10.02 -36.92 3.17
N TRP A 487 11.24 -37.15 3.63
CA TRP A 487 11.94 -38.42 3.49
C TRP A 487 12.51 -38.87 4.82
N ASP A 488 12.43 -40.18 5.07
CA ASP A 488 13.11 -40.81 6.19
C ASP A 488 14.41 -41.45 5.70
N PRO A 489 15.59 -40.94 6.11
CA PRO A 489 16.87 -41.52 5.71
C PRO A 489 17.11 -42.93 6.26
N ASP A 490 16.53 -43.26 7.42
CA ASP A 490 16.75 -44.54 8.09
C ASP A 490 15.93 -45.67 7.46
N SER A 491 14.65 -45.43 7.15
CA SER A 491 13.83 -46.41 6.40
C SER A 491 14.04 -46.35 4.88
N GLY A 492 14.52 -45.21 4.35
CA GLY A 492 14.63 -44.97 2.91
C GLY A 492 13.27 -44.72 2.23
N GLN A 493 12.21 -44.50 2.99
CA GLN A 493 10.88 -44.22 2.45
C GLN A 493 10.62 -42.73 2.29
N GLN A 494 9.81 -42.41 1.28
CA GLN A 494 9.16 -41.11 1.18
C GLN A 494 7.94 -41.11 2.12
N LEU A 495 7.99 -40.28 3.16
CA LEU A 495 6.92 -40.17 4.15
C LEU A 495 5.79 -39.25 3.65
N GLY A 496 6.13 -38.21 2.90
CA GLY A 496 5.17 -37.22 2.44
C GLY A 496 5.54 -36.59 1.09
N GLN A 497 4.51 -36.20 0.34
CA GLN A 497 4.64 -35.37 -0.85
C GLN A 497 3.65 -34.21 -0.79
N PHE A 498 4.17 -33.00 -0.64
CA PHE A 498 3.38 -31.78 -0.58
C PHE A 498 3.26 -31.20 -2.00
N ARG A 499 2.04 -31.17 -2.54
CA ARG A 499 1.74 -30.59 -3.85
C ARG A 499 0.71 -29.49 -3.69
N GLY A 500 1.08 -28.27 -4.06
CA GLY A 500 0.14 -27.14 -4.07
C GLY A 500 0.71 -25.86 -4.64
N HIS A 501 2.04 -25.72 -4.75
CA HIS A 501 2.62 -24.62 -5.51
C HIS A 501 2.37 -24.79 -7.01
N GLN A 502 2.04 -23.69 -7.68
CA GLN A 502 1.76 -23.65 -9.13
C GLN A 502 3.03 -23.45 -9.96
N SER A 503 4.14 -23.13 -9.30
CA SER A 503 5.44 -22.85 -9.91
C SER A 503 6.55 -23.41 -9.02
N ALA A 504 7.80 -23.24 -9.45
CA ALA A 504 8.99 -23.70 -8.74
C ALA A 504 9.00 -23.27 -7.27
N VAL A 505 9.28 -24.20 -6.36
CA VAL A 505 9.48 -23.90 -4.95
C VAL A 505 10.89 -23.36 -4.77
N SER A 506 11.01 -22.15 -4.23
CA SER A 506 12.29 -21.49 -4.03
C SER A 506 13.01 -22.01 -2.78
N THR A 507 12.28 -22.22 -1.68
CA THR A 507 12.86 -22.70 -0.41
C THR A 507 11.88 -23.53 0.39
N VAL A 508 12.43 -24.31 1.32
CA VAL A 508 11.69 -25.05 2.34
C VAL A 508 12.40 -24.95 3.68
N VAL A 509 11.64 -24.78 4.77
CA VAL A 509 12.13 -24.74 6.15
C VAL A 509 11.23 -25.58 7.03
N ALA A 510 11.81 -26.36 7.94
CA ALA A 510 11.05 -27.05 9.00
C ALA A 510 11.14 -26.27 10.31
N VAL A 511 10.00 -26.10 10.98
CA VAL A 511 9.91 -25.55 12.33
C VAL A 511 8.97 -26.42 13.15
N GLU A 512 9.52 -27.15 14.12
CA GLU A 512 8.82 -28.19 14.90
C GLU A 512 8.02 -29.17 14.01
N GLU A 513 6.69 -29.16 14.13
CA GLU A 513 5.75 -30.01 13.42
C GLU A 513 5.25 -29.41 12.10
N HIS A 514 5.79 -28.24 11.72
CA HIS A 514 5.37 -27.50 10.53
C HIS A 514 6.45 -27.46 9.46
N VAL A 515 6.02 -27.61 8.20
CA VAL A 515 6.84 -27.41 7.01
C VAL A 515 6.39 -26.12 6.35
N VAL A 516 7.31 -25.19 6.13
CA VAL A 516 7.05 -23.91 5.45
C VAL A 516 7.70 -23.95 4.07
N SER A 517 6.93 -23.64 3.04
CA SER A 517 7.42 -23.56 1.66
C SER A 517 7.01 -22.26 0.99
N VAL A 518 7.91 -21.70 0.20
CA VAL A 518 7.65 -20.50 -0.62
C VAL A 518 7.99 -20.74 -2.07
N GLY A 519 7.15 -20.21 -2.96
CA GLY A 519 7.25 -20.47 -4.39
C GLY A 519 7.42 -19.23 -5.25
N ARG A 520 7.83 -19.46 -6.50
CA ARG A 520 7.86 -18.44 -7.55
C ARG A 520 6.46 -18.01 -8.01
N ASP A 521 5.43 -18.69 -7.53
CA ASP A 521 4.02 -18.31 -7.68
C ASP A 521 3.59 -17.17 -6.72
N GLY A 522 4.49 -16.69 -5.86
CA GLY A 522 4.19 -15.63 -4.90
C GLY A 522 3.49 -16.14 -3.63
N ALA A 523 3.33 -17.46 -3.49
CA ALA A 523 2.62 -18.07 -2.37
C ALA A 523 3.56 -18.50 -1.23
N LEU A 524 3.11 -18.26 -0.01
CA LEU A 524 3.62 -18.86 1.22
C LEU A 524 2.65 -19.97 1.64
N LYS A 525 3.15 -21.19 1.81
CA LYS A 525 2.36 -22.33 2.27
C LYS A 525 2.96 -22.95 3.51
N VAL A 526 2.09 -23.39 4.42
CA VAL A 526 2.46 -24.14 5.62
C VAL A 526 1.75 -25.48 5.60
N TRP A 527 2.49 -26.53 5.92
CA TRP A 527 2.03 -27.92 5.90
C TRP A 527 2.30 -28.59 7.25
N ASP A 528 1.55 -29.64 7.55
CA ASP A 528 1.95 -30.60 8.58
C ASP A 528 2.93 -31.65 8.01
N HIS A 529 3.48 -32.54 8.84
CA HIS A 529 4.34 -33.64 8.36
C HIS A 529 3.60 -34.71 7.55
N GLN A 530 2.26 -34.73 7.57
CA GLN A 530 1.45 -35.75 6.90
C GLN A 530 1.14 -35.42 5.44
N GLY A 531 1.35 -34.18 5.00
CA GLY A 531 1.02 -33.75 3.64
C GLY A 531 -0.08 -32.70 3.58
N VAL A 532 -0.71 -32.37 4.69
CA VAL A 532 -1.91 -31.53 4.73
C VAL A 532 -1.49 -30.07 4.70
N GLU A 533 -2.06 -29.34 3.74
CA GLU A 533 -1.93 -27.89 3.66
C GLU A 533 -2.70 -27.24 4.83
N LEU A 534 -1.98 -26.63 5.77
CA LEU A 534 -2.56 -25.91 6.89
C LEU A 534 -2.99 -24.52 6.45
N THR A 535 -2.11 -23.78 5.77
CA THR A 535 -2.42 -22.44 5.24
C THR A 535 -1.73 -22.16 3.91
N SER A 536 -2.37 -21.31 3.10
CA SER A 536 -1.85 -20.85 1.81
C SER A 536 -2.17 -19.37 1.61
N ILE A 537 -1.12 -18.57 1.54
CA ILE A 537 -1.19 -17.12 1.55
C ILE A 537 -0.55 -16.60 0.26
N PRO A 538 -1.25 -15.79 -0.56
CA PRO A 538 -0.63 -15.06 -1.67
C PRO A 538 0.20 -13.91 -1.09
N ALA A 539 1.40 -14.23 -0.61
CA ALA A 539 2.23 -13.33 0.17
C ALA A 539 2.88 -12.23 -0.67
N HIS A 540 3.20 -12.49 -1.95
CA HIS A 540 3.81 -11.51 -2.85
C HIS A 540 3.10 -11.46 -4.21
N SER A 541 3.12 -10.29 -4.85
CA SER A 541 2.61 -10.11 -6.22
C SER A 541 3.55 -10.67 -7.30
N GLY A 542 4.77 -11.04 -6.90
CA GLY A 542 5.78 -11.67 -7.74
C GLY A 542 6.48 -12.83 -7.02
N PRO A 543 7.48 -13.45 -7.66
CA PRO A 543 8.17 -14.61 -7.13
C PRO A 543 8.83 -14.35 -5.77
N ILE A 544 8.70 -15.28 -4.84
CA ILE A 544 9.42 -15.25 -3.55
C ILE A 544 10.80 -15.87 -3.77
N SER A 545 11.86 -15.18 -3.35
CA SER A 545 13.24 -15.63 -3.48
C SER A 545 13.68 -16.47 -2.28
N HIS A 546 13.34 -16.03 -1.05
CA HIS A 546 13.71 -16.71 0.17
C HIS A 546 12.65 -16.59 1.28
N CYS A 547 12.69 -17.50 2.25
CA CYS A 547 11.95 -17.36 3.50
C CYS A 547 12.76 -17.86 4.69
N ALA A 548 12.46 -17.32 5.86
CA ALA A 548 12.95 -17.78 7.14
C ALA A 548 11.76 -17.93 8.09
N ALA A 549 11.77 -18.97 8.92
CA ALA A 549 10.70 -19.27 9.85
C ALA A 549 11.28 -19.58 11.23
N ALA A 550 10.61 -19.11 12.28
CA ALA A 550 10.99 -19.36 13.66
C ALA A 550 9.73 -19.41 14.55
N LEU A 551 9.84 -19.99 15.74
CA LEU A 551 8.81 -19.86 16.77
C LEU A 551 9.07 -18.62 17.61
N GLU A 552 8.02 -17.85 17.91
CA GLU A 552 8.14 -16.78 18.89
C GLU A 552 8.40 -17.37 20.30
N PRO A 553 9.40 -16.84 21.04
CA PRO A 553 9.65 -17.27 22.41
C PRO A 553 8.55 -16.75 23.33
N CYS A 554 7.67 -17.64 23.79
CA CYS A 554 6.67 -17.30 24.81
C CYS A 554 7.34 -17.07 26.18
N PRO A 555 6.93 -16.04 26.94
CA PRO A 555 7.20 -15.96 28.37
C PRO A 555 6.63 -17.19 29.08
N ALA A 556 7.35 -17.72 30.07
CA ALA A 556 6.97 -18.93 30.78
C ALA A 556 5.55 -18.80 31.37
N GLY A 557 4.60 -19.59 30.85
CA GLY A 557 3.23 -19.69 31.37
C GLY A 557 2.09 -19.57 30.35
N GLN A 558 2.35 -19.19 29.09
CA GLN A 558 1.33 -19.23 28.04
C GLN A 558 1.53 -20.44 27.10
N PRO A 559 0.50 -21.24 26.82
CA PRO A 559 0.56 -22.29 25.81
C PRO A 559 0.37 -21.68 24.41
N GLY A 560 1.34 -21.90 23.53
CA GLY A 560 1.24 -21.58 22.10
C GLY A 560 2.41 -20.74 21.61
N SER A 561 3.53 -21.37 21.26
CA SER A 561 4.58 -20.72 20.47
C SER A 561 4.01 -20.47 19.08
N GLU A 562 3.80 -19.21 18.72
CA GLU A 562 3.27 -18.84 17.41
C GLU A 562 4.37 -18.94 16.34
N LEU A 563 4.00 -19.49 15.18
CA LEU A 563 4.89 -19.58 14.03
C LEU A 563 5.03 -18.19 13.41
N LEU A 564 6.25 -17.72 13.26
CA LEU A 564 6.59 -16.47 12.60
C LEU A 564 7.36 -16.76 11.31
N VAL A 565 6.87 -16.24 10.19
CA VAL A 565 7.51 -16.42 8.88
C VAL A 565 7.84 -15.06 8.26
N VAL A 566 9.08 -14.93 7.82
CA VAL A 566 9.53 -13.82 6.97
C VAL A 566 9.62 -14.31 5.54
N THR A 567 9.02 -13.56 4.62
CA THR A 567 9.14 -13.78 3.18
C THR A 567 9.84 -12.60 2.51
N VAL A 568 10.72 -12.89 1.56
CA VAL A 568 11.38 -11.89 0.73
C VAL A 568 11.13 -12.16 -0.76
N GLY A 569 10.73 -11.12 -1.48
CA GLY A 569 10.27 -11.25 -2.86
C GLY A 569 11.09 -10.45 -3.88
N LEU A 570 10.94 -10.85 -5.15
CA LEU A 570 11.45 -10.08 -6.29
C LEU A 570 10.71 -8.75 -6.49
N ASP A 571 9.60 -8.54 -5.78
CA ASP A 571 8.87 -7.27 -5.69
C ASP A 571 9.58 -6.23 -4.81
N GLY A 572 10.75 -6.56 -4.23
CA GLY A 572 11.51 -5.68 -3.34
C GLY A 572 10.92 -5.57 -1.93
N ALA A 573 9.82 -6.28 -1.66
CA ALA A 573 9.16 -6.26 -0.36
C ALA A 573 9.72 -7.36 0.54
N THR A 574 9.76 -7.06 1.84
CA THR A 574 9.98 -8.04 2.90
C THR A 574 8.73 -8.04 3.77
N ARG A 575 8.12 -9.20 4.00
CA ARG A 575 6.84 -9.30 4.73
C ARG A 575 6.96 -10.27 5.91
N LEU A 576 6.30 -9.91 7.00
CA LEU A 576 6.28 -10.69 8.25
C LEU A 576 4.87 -11.24 8.48
N TRP A 577 4.78 -12.54 8.74
CA TRP A 577 3.53 -13.29 8.78
C TRP A 577 3.42 -14.15 10.04
N HIS A 578 2.21 -14.21 10.60
CA HIS A 578 1.75 -15.34 11.40
C HIS A 578 0.90 -16.21 10.48
N PRO A 579 1.49 -17.23 9.84
CA PRO A 579 0.83 -17.92 8.75
C PRO A 579 -0.34 -18.77 9.23
N LEU A 580 -0.34 -19.26 10.48
CA LEU A 580 -1.45 -20.02 11.06
C LEU A 580 -2.68 -19.14 11.33
N LEU A 581 -2.46 -17.85 11.58
CA LEU A 581 -3.51 -16.84 11.74
C LEU A 581 -3.91 -16.18 10.41
N VAL A 582 -3.25 -16.55 9.31
CA VAL A 582 -3.39 -15.89 7.99
C VAL A 582 -3.24 -14.36 8.12
N CYS A 583 -2.34 -13.94 9.02
CA CYS A 583 -2.20 -12.54 9.41
C CYS A 583 -0.86 -11.98 8.92
N GLN A 584 -0.92 -10.90 8.15
CA GLN A 584 0.24 -10.09 7.81
C GLN A 584 0.48 -9.06 8.92
N LYS A 585 1.62 -9.17 9.62
CA LYS A 585 1.94 -8.26 10.72
C LYS A 585 2.53 -6.95 10.19
N HIS A 586 3.55 -7.06 9.33
CA HIS A 586 4.30 -5.91 8.83
C HIS A 586 4.72 -6.09 7.37
N THR A 587 4.68 -5.00 6.61
CA THR A 587 5.40 -4.87 5.33
C THR A 587 6.62 -3.99 5.56
N LEU A 588 7.80 -4.55 5.40
CA LEU A 588 9.07 -3.87 5.48
C LEU A 588 9.46 -3.43 4.07
N LEU A 589 9.15 -2.18 3.76
CA LEU A 589 9.44 -1.55 2.46
C LEU A 589 10.77 -0.79 2.54
N GLY A 590 11.64 -0.98 1.56
CA GLY A 590 12.88 -0.22 1.49
C GLY A 590 13.82 -0.60 0.36
N HIS A 591 13.81 -1.85 -0.12
CA HIS A 591 14.60 -2.21 -1.29
C HIS A 591 13.96 -1.64 -2.56
N SER A 592 14.77 -1.07 -3.44
CA SER A 592 14.36 -0.54 -4.75
C SER A 592 14.54 -1.58 -5.88
N GLY A 593 15.09 -2.74 -5.54
CA GLY A 593 15.23 -3.89 -6.42
C GLY A 593 14.86 -5.21 -5.75
N PRO A 594 14.94 -6.33 -6.51
CA PRO A 594 14.65 -7.66 -6.00
C PRO A 594 15.52 -8.04 -4.79
N VAL A 595 14.89 -8.59 -3.75
CA VAL A 595 15.61 -9.10 -2.58
C VAL A 595 16.19 -10.47 -2.91
N SER A 596 17.51 -10.62 -2.82
CA SER A 596 18.25 -11.82 -3.23
C SER A 596 18.37 -12.86 -2.11
N ALA A 597 18.56 -12.40 -0.87
CA ALA A 597 18.74 -13.28 0.28
C ALA A 597 18.23 -12.63 1.57
N ALA A 598 17.93 -13.47 2.56
CA ALA A 598 17.52 -13.06 3.89
C ALA A 598 18.18 -13.94 4.96
N ALA A 599 18.49 -13.37 6.11
CA ALA A 599 18.99 -14.08 7.27
C ALA A 599 18.29 -13.57 8.54
N VAL A 600 17.92 -14.49 9.43
CA VAL A 600 17.25 -14.17 10.70
C VAL A 600 18.13 -14.60 11.87
N SER A 601 18.18 -13.76 12.90
CA SER A 601 18.78 -14.09 14.19
C SER A 601 17.66 -14.39 15.20
N GLU A 602 17.56 -15.65 15.61
CA GLU A 602 16.59 -16.09 16.63
C GLU A 602 16.85 -15.43 18.00
N THR A 603 18.11 -15.18 18.34
CA THR A 603 18.49 -14.64 19.66
C THR A 603 18.19 -13.14 19.80
N SER A 604 18.35 -12.38 18.72
CA SER A 604 18.21 -10.93 18.74
C SER A 604 16.91 -10.42 18.12
N GLY A 605 16.14 -11.26 17.43
CA GLY A 605 14.94 -10.85 16.68
C GLY A 605 15.28 -9.90 15.53
N LEU A 606 16.48 -10.04 14.96
CA LEU A 606 16.94 -9.20 13.84
C LEU A 606 16.78 -9.97 12.54
N LEU A 607 16.28 -9.28 11.53
CA LEU A 607 16.16 -9.78 10.17
C LEU A 607 17.08 -8.95 9.26
N LEU A 608 17.84 -9.61 8.41
CA LEU A 608 18.69 -8.98 7.41
C LEU A 608 18.22 -9.36 6.03
N THR A 609 18.22 -8.40 5.13
CA THR A 609 17.87 -8.59 3.73
C THR A 609 18.93 -7.95 2.83
N SER A 610 19.25 -8.62 1.74
CA SER A 610 20.15 -8.12 0.70
C SER A 610 19.41 -8.04 -0.63
N SER A 611 19.73 -7.04 -1.45
CA SER A 611 19.03 -6.80 -2.71
C SER A 611 19.98 -6.62 -3.89
N GLU A 612 19.46 -6.88 -5.09
CA GLU A 612 20.14 -6.59 -6.35
C GLU A 612 20.36 -5.08 -6.56
N ASP A 613 19.67 -4.22 -5.80
CA ASP A 613 19.93 -2.77 -5.77
C ASP A 613 21.25 -2.39 -5.07
N GLY A 614 22.00 -3.37 -4.55
CA GLY A 614 23.28 -3.17 -3.86
C GLY A 614 23.13 -2.76 -2.39
N SER A 615 21.90 -2.66 -1.88
CA SER A 615 21.61 -2.32 -0.49
C SER A 615 21.42 -3.55 0.39
N VAL A 616 21.77 -3.38 1.65
CA VAL A 616 21.58 -4.36 2.73
C VAL A 616 20.82 -3.65 3.83
N ARG A 617 19.74 -4.27 4.29
CA ARG A 617 18.86 -3.68 5.31
C ARG A 617 18.79 -4.60 6.52
N LEU A 618 18.93 -3.96 7.68
CA LEU A 618 18.72 -4.58 8.98
C LEU A 618 17.35 -4.12 9.49
N TRP A 619 16.52 -5.09 9.79
CA TRP A 619 15.19 -4.93 10.33
C TRP A 619 15.17 -5.46 11.74
N GLN A 620 14.60 -4.69 12.65
CA GLN A 620 14.27 -5.20 13.96
C GLN A 620 12.84 -5.73 13.91
N VAL A 621 12.68 -7.04 14.14
CA VAL A 621 11.35 -7.62 14.33
C VAL A 621 10.82 -7.00 15.62
N PRO A 622 9.69 -6.27 15.59
CA PRO A 622 9.15 -5.63 16.78
C PRO A 622 8.92 -6.70 17.84
N LYS A 623 9.61 -6.61 18.98
CA LYS A 623 9.24 -7.37 20.17
C LYS A 623 7.94 -6.77 20.66
N GLU A 624 6.88 -7.56 20.71
CA GLU A 624 5.62 -7.11 21.31
C GLU A 624 5.91 -6.68 22.75
N THR A 625 5.90 -5.37 22.98
CA THR A 625 5.61 -4.84 24.31
C THR A 625 4.17 -5.23 24.63
N ASP A 626 3.93 -5.67 25.87
CA ASP A 626 2.66 -6.13 26.47
C ASP A 626 1.46 -5.17 26.30
N GLU A 627 1.12 -4.76 25.09
CA GLU A 627 -0.19 -4.22 24.74
C GLU A 627 -0.96 -5.34 24.08
N ILE A 628 -1.63 -6.11 24.94
CA ILE A 628 -2.74 -7.04 24.68
C ILE A 628 -3.08 -7.16 23.19
N TYR A 629 -2.34 -8.02 22.49
CA TYR A 629 -2.66 -8.43 21.14
C TYR A 629 -3.85 -9.40 21.23
N ARG A 630 -5.07 -8.86 21.23
CA ARG A 630 -6.25 -9.68 20.98
C ARG A 630 -6.31 -9.91 19.46
N PRO A 631 -6.47 -11.17 19.00
CA PRO A 631 -6.54 -11.47 17.57
C PRO A 631 -7.67 -10.64 16.95
N LYS A 632 -7.37 -9.95 15.84
CA LYS A 632 -8.40 -9.31 15.02
C LYS A 632 -9.42 -10.38 14.63
N SER A 633 -10.59 -10.33 15.24
CA SER A 633 -11.72 -11.18 14.88
C SER A 633 -12.05 -10.94 13.41
N SER A 634 -11.90 -11.98 12.57
CA SER A 634 -12.27 -11.94 11.14
C SER A 634 -13.80 -11.95 10.93
N ALA A 635 -14.58 -11.70 11.99
CA ALA A 635 -16.02 -11.67 11.94
C ALA A 635 -16.50 -10.34 11.35
N ALA A 636 -17.42 -10.42 10.38
CA ALA A 636 -18.02 -9.26 9.75
C ALA A 636 -18.52 -8.24 10.79
N ILE A 637 -18.11 -6.98 10.64
CA ILE A 637 -18.69 -5.89 11.42
C ILE A 637 -20.13 -5.72 10.95
N THR A 638 -21.09 -5.73 11.87
CA THR A 638 -22.52 -5.67 11.54
C THR A 638 -23.16 -4.34 11.90
N ALA A 639 -22.60 -3.63 12.87
CA ALA A 639 -23.05 -2.31 13.29
C ALA A 639 -21.87 -1.46 13.77
N VAL A 640 -21.96 -0.15 13.58
CA VAL A 640 -21.01 0.85 14.09
C VAL A 640 -21.82 2.07 14.51
N ALA A 641 -21.47 2.72 15.62
CA ALA A 641 -22.11 3.97 16.05
C ALA A 641 -21.17 4.92 16.80
N TRP A 642 -21.34 6.23 16.57
CA TRP A 642 -20.59 7.30 17.24
C TRP A 642 -21.28 7.77 18.51
N ALA A 643 -20.49 8.06 19.55
CA ALA A 643 -21.00 8.80 20.69
C ALA A 643 -21.45 10.21 20.24
N PRO A 644 -22.50 10.79 20.86
CA PRO A 644 -23.02 12.10 20.44
C PRO A 644 -21.98 13.23 20.49
N ASP A 645 -21.00 13.12 21.38
CA ASP A 645 -19.90 14.07 21.55
C ASP A 645 -18.71 13.82 20.60
N GLY A 646 -18.73 12.74 19.82
CA GLY A 646 -17.64 12.33 18.92
C GLY A 646 -16.39 11.84 19.61
N SER A 647 -16.41 11.67 20.94
CA SER A 647 -15.22 11.28 21.70
C SER A 647 -14.79 9.83 21.42
N VAL A 648 -15.77 8.95 21.17
CA VAL A 648 -15.58 7.52 20.96
C VAL A 648 -16.60 6.97 19.96
N ALA A 649 -16.28 5.83 19.34
CA ALA A 649 -17.19 5.05 18.51
C ALA A 649 -17.24 3.60 19.00
N VAL A 650 -18.35 2.89 18.79
CA VAL A 650 -18.48 1.45 19.09
C VAL A 650 -18.76 0.71 17.80
N SER A 651 -18.09 -0.43 17.60
CA SER A 651 -18.42 -1.40 16.57
C SER A 651 -18.88 -2.71 17.20
N GLY A 652 -19.78 -3.41 16.52
CA GLY A 652 -20.26 -4.74 16.89
C GLY A 652 -20.14 -5.70 15.71
N ASN A 653 -19.74 -6.95 15.97
CA ASN A 653 -19.56 -7.96 14.92
C ASN A 653 -20.58 -9.10 14.97
N GLN A 654 -20.50 -9.98 13.98
CA GLN A 654 -21.38 -11.13 13.83
C GLN A 654 -21.32 -12.13 15.01
N VAL A 655 -20.20 -12.19 15.72
CA VAL A 655 -19.97 -13.10 16.86
C VAL A 655 -20.43 -12.48 18.19
N GLY A 656 -20.84 -11.20 18.18
CA GLY A 656 -21.28 -10.49 19.38
C GLY A 656 -20.18 -9.72 20.09
N GLU A 657 -18.99 -9.61 19.52
CA GLU A 657 -17.92 -8.78 20.08
C GLU A 657 -18.26 -7.30 19.87
N LEU A 658 -18.09 -6.51 20.93
CA LEU A 658 -18.18 -5.06 20.94
C LEU A 658 -16.77 -4.48 21.10
N THR A 659 -16.41 -3.53 20.26
CA THR A 659 -15.12 -2.82 20.34
C THR A 659 -15.39 -1.32 20.44
N LEU A 660 -14.84 -0.69 21.47
CA LEU A 660 -14.84 0.76 21.68
C LEU A 660 -13.57 1.35 21.06
N TRP A 661 -13.73 2.43 20.31
CA TRP A 661 -12.68 3.08 19.56
C TRP A 661 -12.54 4.54 19.99
N GLN A 662 -11.30 4.99 20.18
CA GLN A 662 -10.94 6.39 20.38
C GLN A 662 -9.77 6.71 19.45
N GLU A 663 -9.85 7.80 18.68
CA GLU A 663 -8.80 8.20 17.72
C GLU A 663 -8.36 7.04 16.79
N ALA A 664 -9.31 6.24 16.31
CA ALA A 664 -9.08 5.03 15.50
C ALA A 664 -8.27 3.91 16.18
N LYS A 665 -8.12 3.94 17.51
CA LYS A 665 -7.52 2.87 18.31
C LYS A 665 -8.58 2.15 19.13
N SER A 666 -8.50 0.82 19.20
CA SER A 666 -9.35 0.02 20.08
C SER A 666 -8.95 0.26 21.54
N VAL A 667 -9.83 0.83 22.34
CA VAL A 667 -9.59 1.16 23.76
C VAL A 667 -10.24 0.18 24.73
N ALA A 668 -11.31 -0.51 24.32
CA ALA A 668 -11.96 -1.55 25.12
C ALA A 668 -12.69 -2.56 24.23
N THR A 669 -12.77 -3.81 24.67
CA THR A 669 -13.67 -4.80 24.05
C THR A 669 -14.52 -5.51 25.08
N ALA A 670 -15.74 -5.87 24.69
CA ALA A 670 -16.69 -6.63 25.50
C ALA A 670 -17.45 -7.64 24.64
N GLN A 671 -18.09 -8.61 25.29
CA GLN A 671 -18.88 -9.63 24.60
C GLN A 671 -20.37 -9.40 24.87
N ALA A 672 -21.14 -9.15 23.81
CA ALA A 672 -22.58 -9.12 23.85
C ALA A 672 -23.18 -10.54 23.87
N PRO A 673 -24.44 -10.70 24.33
CA PRO A 673 -25.08 -12.01 24.46
C PRO A 673 -25.24 -12.81 23.16
N GLY A 674 -25.12 -12.16 22.00
CA GLY A 674 -25.26 -12.76 20.68
C GLY A 674 -24.85 -11.78 19.57
N ARG A 675 -25.11 -12.16 18.32
CA ARG A 675 -24.79 -11.34 17.12
C ARG A 675 -25.31 -9.92 17.27
N VAL A 676 -24.45 -8.91 17.12
CA VAL A 676 -24.88 -7.51 17.13
C VAL A 676 -25.65 -7.21 15.84
N SER A 677 -26.85 -6.66 15.94
CA SER A 677 -27.68 -6.27 14.78
C SER A 677 -27.82 -4.76 14.64
N ALA A 678 -27.85 -4.02 15.76
CA ALA A 678 -27.87 -2.55 15.77
C ALA A 678 -27.19 -2.00 17.04
N LEU A 679 -26.60 -0.82 16.89
CA LEU A 679 -25.95 -0.05 17.96
C LEU A 679 -26.50 1.36 17.97
N ILE A 680 -26.88 1.86 19.14
CA ILE A 680 -27.37 3.24 19.29
C ILE A 680 -26.86 3.84 20.59
N TRP A 681 -26.27 5.02 20.52
CA TRP A 681 -25.91 5.80 21.69
C TRP A 681 -27.08 6.61 22.24
N TYR A 682 -27.30 6.53 23.55
CA TYR A 682 -28.30 7.32 24.26
C TYR A 682 -27.70 8.57 24.92
N SER A 683 -26.47 8.46 25.41
CA SER A 683 -25.70 9.57 26.00
C SER A 683 -24.22 9.42 25.64
N ALA A 684 -23.36 10.37 26.00
CA ALA A 684 -21.90 10.23 25.80
C ALA A 684 -21.28 8.99 26.49
N HIS A 685 -21.99 8.38 27.45
CA HIS A 685 -21.47 7.28 28.27
C HIS A 685 -22.39 6.06 28.29
N THR A 686 -23.48 6.06 27.53
CA THR A 686 -24.47 4.97 27.55
C THR A 686 -24.94 4.67 26.14
N PHE A 687 -24.87 3.40 25.76
CA PHE A 687 -25.38 2.91 24.48
C PHE A 687 -26.17 1.61 24.65
N PHE A 688 -27.04 1.34 23.69
CA PHE A 688 -27.85 0.14 23.63
C PHE A 688 -27.39 -0.73 22.47
N VAL A 689 -27.38 -2.04 22.72
CA VAL A 689 -27.03 -3.06 21.75
C VAL A 689 -28.24 -3.94 21.53
N LEU A 690 -28.70 -4.01 20.28
CA LEU A 690 -29.65 -5.03 19.87
C LEU A 690 -28.86 -6.27 19.43
N SER A 691 -29.12 -7.39 20.11
CA SER A 691 -28.56 -8.69 19.75
C SER A 691 -29.62 -9.53 19.02
N ALA A 692 -29.20 -10.40 18.10
CA ALA A 692 -30.11 -11.24 17.30
C ALA A 692 -30.98 -12.21 18.14
N ASP A 693 -30.67 -12.35 19.43
CA ASP A 693 -31.34 -13.26 20.39
C ASP A 693 -32.41 -12.54 21.25
N GLU A 694 -33.15 -11.61 20.63
CA GLU A 694 -34.32 -10.92 21.20
C GLU A 694 -34.05 -10.02 22.43
N LYS A 695 -32.78 -9.69 22.68
CA LYS A 695 -32.37 -8.94 23.87
C LYS A 695 -31.75 -7.60 23.52
N ILE A 696 -32.28 -6.55 24.15
CA ILE A 696 -31.64 -5.23 24.21
C ILE A 696 -30.77 -5.21 25.47
N SER A 697 -29.50 -4.87 25.31
CA SER A 697 -28.58 -4.70 26.43
C SER A 697 -28.15 -3.24 26.55
N GLU A 698 -28.19 -2.72 27.78
CA GLU A 698 -27.70 -1.38 28.15
C GLU A 698 -26.24 -1.48 28.58
N TRP A 699 -25.37 -0.73 27.91
CA TRP A 699 -23.94 -0.70 28.15
C TRP A 699 -23.49 0.69 28.57
N GLN A 700 -22.65 0.73 29.59
CA GLN A 700 -22.07 1.94 30.13
C GLN A 700 -20.56 1.98 29.86
N VAL A 701 -20.08 3.14 29.43
CA VAL A 701 -18.66 3.42 29.22
C VAL A 701 -18.14 4.17 30.43
N GLU A 702 -17.21 3.57 31.16
CA GLU A 702 -16.56 4.20 32.32
C GLU A 702 -15.10 4.55 32.01
N LEU A 703 -14.68 5.73 32.46
CA LEU A 703 -13.30 6.17 32.39
C LEU A 703 -12.63 5.86 33.73
N GLN A 704 -11.83 4.80 33.77
CA GLN A 704 -11.01 4.50 34.92
C GLN A 704 -9.72 5.32 34.87
N LYS A 705 -9.43 6.01 35.97
CA LYS A 705 -8.22 6.80 36.15
C LYS A 705 -7.24 6.00 37.00
N ASP A 706 -6.24 5.43 36.37
CA ASP A 706 -5.18 4.73 37.11
C ASP A 706 -4.39 5.73 37.96
N SER A 707 -4.31 5.47 39.26
CA SER A 707 -3.66 6.35 40.23
C SER A 707 -2.13 6.42 40.07
N THR A 708 -1.55 5.61 39.19
CA THR A 708 -0.09 5.45 39.02
C THR A 708 0.42 5.75 37.60
N SER A 709 -0.45 5.98 36.61
CA SER A 709 -0.07 6.38 35.25
C SER A 709 -0.92 7.55 34.76
N ARG A 710 -0.42 8.36 33.81
CA ARG A 710 -1.22 9.42 33.14
C ARG A 710 -2.21 8.83 32.10
N ASN A 711 -2.35 7.52 32.02
CA ASN A 711 -3.20 6.86 31.03
C ASN A 711 -4.62 6.70 31.59
N PHE A 712 -5.60 7.05 30.77
CA PHE A 712 -7.00 6.78 31.04
C PHE A 712 -7.37 5.45 30.41
N SER A 713 -8.00 4.55 31.16
CA SER A 713 -8.50 3.28 30.63
C SER A 713 -10.02 3.34 30.52
N TYR A 714 -10.56 2.96 29.36
CA TYR A 714 -11.99 2.84 29.17
C TYR A 714 -12.41 1.41 29.52
N SER A 715 -13.48 1.25 30.30
CA SER A 715 -14.11 -0.05 30.53
C SER A 715 -15.56 -0.04 30.03
N LEU A 716 -15.95 -1.16 29.42
CA LEU A 716 -17.33 -1.41 28.97
C LEU A 716 -18.03 -2.29 30.01
N HIS A 717 -19.06 -1.74 30.65
CA HIS A 717 -19.86 -2.45 31.65
C HIS A 717 -21.27 -2.70 31.13
N LEU A 718 -21.68 -3.96 31.08
CA LEU A 718 -23.08 -4.33 30.86
C LEU A 718 -23.88 -3.97 32.11
N LYS A 719 -24.78 -3.00 32.01
CA LYS A 719 -25.58 -2.51 33.14
C LYS A 719 -26.81 -3.37 33.36
N GLN A 720 -27.56 -3.63 32.29
CA GLN A 720 -28.77 -4.45 32.34
C GLN A 720 -29.06 -5.06 30.97
N VAL A 721 -29.67 -6.24 30.97
CA VAL A 721 -30.35 -6.79 29.80
C VAL A 721 -31.85 -6.62 30.00
N LEU A 722 -32.51 -5.90 29.11
CA LEU A 722 -33.96 -5.74 29.13
C LEU A 722 -34.57 -7.08 28.69
N GLN A 723 -35.29 -7.75 29.59
CA GLN A 723 -35.94 -9.04 29.31
C GLN A 723 -37.36 -8.83 28.74
N ASP A 724 -37.75 -9.75 27.84
CA ASP A 724 -39.14 -10.05 27.44
C ASP A 724 -39.88 -9.03 26.55
N VAL A 725 -39.24 -8.55 25.47
CA VAL A 725 -39.87 -7.67 24.46
C VAL A 725 -40.21 -8.42 23.15
N GLY A 726 -39.84 -9.70 23.02
CA GLY A 726 -40.04 -10.54 21.82
C GLY A 726 -39.01 -10.28 20.70
N VAL A 727 -39.15 -10.97 19.56
CA VAL A 727 -38.21 -10.85 18.42
C VAL A 727 -38.21 -9.43 17.87
N LEU A 728 -37.11 -8.70 18.05
CA LEU A 728 -36.92 -7.36 17.54
C LEU A 728 -36.14 -7.38 16.21
N ILE A 729 -36.61 -6.59 15.25
CA ILE A 729 -36.03 -6.45 13.91
C ILE A 729 -35.41 -5.07 13.66
N GLY A 730 -35.65 -4.11 14.56
CA GLY A 730 -35.12 -2.76 14.43
C GLY A 730 -35.11 -1.99 15.76
N LEU A 731 -34.14 -1.09 15.88
CA LEU A 731 -33.93 -0.19 17.01
C LEU A 731 -33.66 1.22 16.44
N GLY A 732 -34.25 2.25 17.04
CA GLY A 732 -34.05 3.65 16.67
C GLY A 732 -34.21 4.60 17.86
N LEU A 733 -33.56 5.76 17.84
CA LEU A 733 -33.90 6.86 18.76
C LEU A 733 -35.18 7.55 18.30
N ALA A 734 -36.08 7.83 19.24
CA ALA A 734 -37.26 8.65 18.98
C ALA A 734 -36.86 10.11 18.66
N PRO A 735 -37.71 10.86 17.95
CA PRO A 735 -37.46 12.27 17.61
C PRO A 735 -37.19 13.17 18.82
N ASP A 736 -37.72 12.81 20.00
CA ASP A 736 -37.46 13.49 21.27
C ASP A 736 -36.00 13.39 21.77
N GLY A 737 -35.21 12.44 21.24
CA GLY A 737 -33.84 12.15 21.66
C GLY A 737 -33.70 11.51 23.04
N CYS A 738 -34.81 11.22 23.72
CA CYS A 738 -34.87 10.73 25.11
C CYS A 738 -35.57 9.36 25.23
N SER A 739 -36.19 8.88 24.15
CA SER A 739 -36.91 7.61 24.11
C SER A 739 -36.39 6.72 22.97
N LEU A 740 -36.60 5.41 23.07
CA LEU A 740 -36.28 4.41 22.06
C LEU A 740 -37.54 3.96 21.33
N ILE A 741 -37.38 3.65 20.05
CA ILE A 741 -38.40 3.05 19.20
C ILE A 741 -37.93 1.65 18.83
N LEU A 742 -38.75 0.67 19.17
CA LEU A 742 -38.48 -0.75 18.93
C LEU A 742 -39.46 -1.27 17.89
N ALA A 743 -38.95 -2.02 16.91
CA ALA A 743 -39.78 -2.72 15.93
C ALA A 743 -39.70 -4.22 16.17
N LYS A 744 -40.84 -4.86 16.42
CA LYS A 744 -40.93 -6.31 16.55
C LYS A 744 -41.13 -7.01 15.20
N ALA A 745 -40.83 -8.30 15.14
CA ALA A 745 -41.04 -9.16 13.97
C ALA A 745 -42.51 -9.36 13.62
N ASP A 746 -43.42 -9.22 14.59
CA ASP A 746 -44.87 -9.18 14.38
C ASP A 746 -45.40 -7.80 13.94
N LEU A 747 -44.48 -6.86 13.67
CA LEU A 747 -44.73 -5.50 13.19
C LEU A 747 -45.47 -4.60 14.19
N GLU A 748 -45.36 -4.90 15.48
CA GLU A 748 -45.68 -3.95 16.54
C GLU A 748 -44.53 -2.93 16.71
N LEU A 749 -44.88 -1.64 16.74
CA LEU A 749 -43.97 -0.57 17.12
C LEU A 749 -44.17 -0.21 18.59
N LEU A 750 -43.07 -0.20 19.34
CA LEU A 750 -43.06 0.14 20.76
C LEU A 750 -42.29 1.45 20.99
N HIS A 751 -42.83 2.27 21.89
CA HIS A 751 -42.15 3.40 22.50
C HIS A 751 -41.61 2.96 23.85
N MET A 752 -40.34 3.23 24.14
CA MET A 752 -39.77 2.87 25.43
C MET A 752 -38.87 3.99 25.92
N LYS A 753 -39.18 4.54 27.10
CA LYS A 753 -38.21 5.36 27.84
C LYS A 753 -37.26 4.43 28.59
N PRO A 754 -35.94 4.67 28.58
CA PRO A 754 -35.00 3.86 29.35
C PRO A 754 -35.41 3.80 30.84
N GLY A 755 -35.70 2.59 31.34
CA GLY A 755 -36.17 2.34 32.71
C GLY A 755 -37.68 2.13 32.87
N ASP A 756 -38.49 2.46 31.86
CA ASP A 756 -39.95 2.24 31.84
C ASP A 756 -40.33 1.02 30.99
N ALA A 757 -41.52 0.46 31.24
CA ALA A 757 -42.07 -0.60 30.38
C ALA A 757 -42.46 -0.05 28.99
N PRO A 758 -42.21 -0.80 27.90
CA PRO A 758 -42.53 -0.35 26.55
C PRO A 758 -44.04 -0.18 26.34
N SER A 759 -44.48 0.93 25.75
CA SER A 759 -45.86 1.17 25.33
C SER A 759 -46.05 0.97 23.83
N VAL A 760 -47.20 0.42 23.42
CA VAL A 760 -47.48 0.15 22.00
C VAL A 760 -47.89 1.46 21.31
N ILE A 761 -47.15 1.84 20.28
CA ILE A 761 -47.45 3.03 19.45
C ILE A 761 -48.41 2.66 18.32
N GLY A 762 -48.25 1.49 17.71
CA GLY A 762 -49.08 1.05 16.59
C GLY A 762 -48.88 -0.42 16.21
N LYS A 763 -49.90 -1.02 15.57
CA LYS A 763 -49.88 -2.39 15.03
C LYS A 763 -50.23 -2.37 13.55
N LYS A 764 -49.43 -2.98 12.68
CA LYS A 764 -49.78 -3.21 11.27
C LYS A 764 -49.73 -4.69 10.90
N TYR A 765 -50.64 -5.12 10.03
CA TYR A 765 -50.68 -6.49 9.49
C TYR A 765 -49.90 -6.56 8.17
N ALA A 766 -48.60 -6.87 8.22
CA ALA A 766 -47.84 -7.22 7.01
C ALA A 766 -46.93 -8.43 7.25
N ARG A 767 -46.42 -9.06 6.19
CA ARG A 767 -45.75 -10.39 6.25
C ARG A 767 -44.22 -10.34 6.19
N HIS A 768 -43.57 -9.17 6.11
CA HIS A 768 -42.14 -9.04 5.74
C HIS A 768 -41.37 -7.97 6.56
N PRO A 769 -40.03 -8.10 6.70
CA PRO A 769 -39.21 -7.26 7.60
C PRO A 769 -39.11 -5.80 7.13
N VAL A 770 -39.04 -4.88 8.11
CA VAL A 770 -39.23 -3.44 7.95
C VAL A 770 -37.90 -2.67 7.94
N ILE A 771 -37.76 -1.66 7.07
CA ILE A 771 -36.70 -0.65 7.22
C ILE A 771 -37.26 0.46 8.12
N LEU A 772 -36.69 0.60 9.32
CA LEU A 772 -37.00 1.69 10.25
C LEU A 772 -35.99 2.83 10.06
N SER A 773 -36.47 4.04 9.82
CA SER A 773 -35.64 5.24 9.88
C SER A 773 -36.32 6.27 10.77
N THR A 774 -35.56 6.86 11.70
CA THR A 774 -36.05 7.97 12.53
C THR A 774 -35.36 9.27 12.10
N HIS A 775 -36.11 10.37 12.12
CA HIS A 775 -35.61 11.72 11.84
C HIS A 775 -36.18 12.70 12.86
N LYS A 776 -35.33 13.60 13.37
CA LYS A 776 -35.70 14.55 14.44
C LYS A 776 -36.86 15.46 14.04
N GLU A 777 -36.85 15.98 12.82
CA GLU A 777 -37.86 16.95 12.34
C GLU A 777 -39.10 16.30 11.70
N TYR A 778 -38.92 15.11 11.13
CA TYR A 778 -39.95 14.47 10.30
C TYR A 778 -40.52 13.21 10.94
N GLY A 779 -40.05 12.76 12.10
CA GLY A 779 -40.65 11.61 12.78
C GLY A 779 -40.12 10.25 12.32
N VAL A 780 -40.99 9.25 12.34
CA VAL A 780 -40.63 7.83 12.20
C VAL A 780 -41.17 7.30 10.89
N PHE A 781 -40.27 6.73 10.09
CA PHE A 781 -40.55 6.15 8.79
C PHE A 781 -40.42 4.65 8.86
N PHE A 782 -41.37 3.95 8.27
CA PHE A 782 -41.24 2.52 8.03
C PHE A 782 -41.66 2.15 6.61
N LEU A 783 -40.84 1.28 6.03
CA LEU A 783 -41.01 0.82 4.67
C LEU A 783 -41.21 -0.70 4.64
N GLN A 784 -42.21 -1.15 3.88
CA GLN A 784 -42.51 -2.57 3.67
C GLN A 784 -41.91 -3.06 2.34
N PRO A 785 -40.93 -3.99 2.35
CA PRO A 785 -40.40 -4.59 1.13
C PRO A 785 -41.26 -5.79 0.70
N GLY A 786 -41.90 -5.72 -0.48
CA GLY A 786 -42.53 -6.92 -1.09
C GLY A 786 -43.72 -6.69 -2.04
N ASN A 787 -44.32 -5.50 -2.06
CA ASN A 787 -45.29 -5.06 -3.09
C ASN A 787 -45.02 -3.57 -3.38
N PRO A 788 -45.45 -2.99 -4.52
CA PRO A 788 -45.08 -1.62 -4.91
C PRO A 788 -45.33 -0.67 -3.73
N GLY A 789 -44.26 0.02 -3.33
CA GLY A 789 -43.93 0.24 -1.93
C GLY A 789 -44.86 1.23 -1.23
N PHE A 790 -45.52 0.78 -0.16
CA PHE A 790 -46.15 1.69 0.78
C PHE A 790 -45.10 2.20 1.78
N LEU A 791 -44.91 3.53 1.81
CA LEU A 791 -44.20 4.22 2.87
C LEU A 791 -45.22 4.75 3.86
N SER A 792 -45.09 4.31 5.11
CA SER A 792 -45.95 4.74 6.19
C SER A 792 -45.19 5.64 7.16
N PHE A 793 -45.92 6.62 7.72
CA PHE A 793 -45.30 7.75 8.41
C PHE A 793 -46.00 8.06 9.72
N TRP A 794 -45.21 8.21 10.78
CA TRP A 794 -45.70 8.54 12.12
C TRP A 794 -45.01 9.80 12.63
N LYS A 795 -45.81 10.82 12.96
CA LYS A 795 -45.32 12.09 13.51
C LYS A 795 -45.48 12.10 15.02
N GLN A 796 -44.42 12.40 15.74
CA GLN A 796 -44.52 12.71 17.17
C GLN A 796 -45.05 14.14 17.34
N LYS A 797 -46.15 14.32 18.07
CA LYS A 797 -46.68 15.63 18.47
C LYS A 797 -45.81 16.23 19.57
N GLU A 798 -45.95 17.54 19.78
CA GLU A 798 -45.36 18.23 20.94
C GLU A 798 -45.83 17.64 22.28
N SER A 799 -47.02 17.01 22.31
CA SER A 799 -47.54 16.27 23.46
C SER A 799 -46.86 14.92 23.73
N GLY A 800 -45.99 14.46 22.82
CA GLY A 800 -45.31 13.16 22.89
C GLY A 800 -46.10 11.98 22.29
N GLU A 801 -47.38 12.17 21.96
CA GLU A 801 -48.19 11.17 21.27
C GLU A 801 -47.83 11.08 19.79
N PHE A 802 -47.86 9.88 19.22
CA PHE A 802 -47.63 9.70 17.79
C PHE A 802 -48.96 9.67 17.02
N GLU A 803 -49.04 10.43 15.92
CA GLU A 803 -50.16 10.41 14.97
C GLU A 803 -49.72 9.77 13.65
N GLU A 804 -50.53 8.83 13.14
CA GLU A 804 -50.36 8.24 11.82
C GLU A 804 -50.80 9.23 10.72
N ILE A 805 -49.92 9.44 9.73
CA ILE A 805 -50.16 10.29 8.54
C ILE A 805 -50.35 9.36 7.32
N PRO A 806 -51.12 9.76 6.28
CA PRO A 806 -51.43 8.92 5.12
C PRO A 806 -50.24 8.17 4.51
N ASP A 807 -50.49 6.91 4.15
CA ASP A 807 -49.54 6.04 3.45
C ASP A 807 -49.28 6.57 2.02
N PHE A 808 -48.01 6.60 1.63
CA PHE A 808 -47.57 6.99 0.28
C PHE A 808 -47.29 5.75 -0.57
N ASP A 809 -47.84 5.72 -1.77
CA ASP A 809 -47.54 4.67 -2.76
C ASP A 809 -46.33 5.09 -3.62
N LEU A 810 -45.27 4.27 -3.59
CA LEU A 810 -44.01 4.45 -4.28
C LEU A 810 -44.07 3.74 -5.63
N ASN A 811 -44.45 4.47 -6.67
CA ASN A 811 -44.41 3.94 -8.04
C ASN A 811 -42.99 4.05 -8.62
N LEU A 812 -42.20 2.99 -8.46
CA LEU A 812 -40.86 2.90 -9.03
C LEU A 812 -40.92 2.31 -10.44
N ASP A 813 -40.77 3.15 -11.47
CA ASP A 813 -40.68 2.72 -12.86
C ASP A 813 -39.40 1.91 -13.08
N ASN A 814 -39.55 0.59 -13.16
CA ASN A 814 -38.47 -0.34 -13.39
C ASN A 814 -38.43 -0.85 -14.84
N PRO A 815 -37.69 -0.19 -15.74
CA PRO A 815 -37.65 -0.56 -17.16
C PRO A 815 -37.03 -1.94 -17.43
N SER A 816 -36.24 -2.50 -16.51
CA SER A 816 -35.58 -3.80 -16.69
C SER A 816 -36.41 -5.00 -16.21
N ARG A 817 -37.60 -4.80 -15.63
CA ARG A 817 -38.48 -5.85 -15.04
C ARG A 817 -37.82 -6.78 -14.01
N THR A 818 -36.63 -6.45 -13.52
CA THR A 818 -35.92 -7.19 -12.45
C THR A 818 -36.54 -6.91 -11.09
N LEU A 819 -36.62 -7.87 -10.16
CA LEU A 819 -37.20 -7.57 -8.84
C LEU A 819 -36.25 -6.61 -8.07
N ILE A 820 -36.62 -5.33 -7.94
CA ILE A 820 -35.83 -4.32 -7.22
C ILE A 820 -36.45 -4.13 -5.83
N THR A 821 -35.62 -4.20 -4.80
CA THR A 821 -36.01 -3.92 -3.41
C THR A 821 -35.36 -2.63 -2.94
N ILE A 822 -36.12 -1.81 -2.21
CA ILE A 822 -35.58 -0.64 -1.54
C ILE A 822 -34.76 -1.12 -0.35
N THR A 823 -33.53 -0.64 -0.21
CA THR A 823 -32.60 -1.03 0.86
C THR A 823 -32.42 0.05 1.91
N GLN A 824 -32.58 1.33 1.53
CA GLN A 824 -32.51 2.48 2.43
C GLN A 824 -33.48 3.57 1.97
N ALA A 825 -34.01 4.37 2.90
CA ALA A 825 -34.92 5.47 2.61
C ALA A 825 -34.81 6.60 3.64
N LYS A 826 -34.73 7.85 3.17
CA LYS A 826 -34.55 9.06 4.00
C LYS A 826 -35.28 10.28 3.41
N PRO A 827 -35.85 11.18 4.23
CA PRO A 827 -36.37 12.46 3.76
C PRO A 827 -35.20 13.34 3.25
N GLU A 828 -35.41 14.01 2.12
CA GLU A 828 -34.42 14.94 1.53
C GLU A 828 -34.80 16.40 1.81
N SER A 829 -36.09 16.72 1.70
CA SER A 829 -36.63 18.04 1.97
C SER A 829 -38.07 17.97 2.43
N GLU A 830 -38.67 19.12 2.68
CA GLU A 830 -40.10 19.26 2.97
C GLU A 830 -41.01 18.74 1.85
N SER A 831 -40.50 18.62 0.62
CA SER A 831 -41.25 18.26 -0.59
C SER A 831 -40.71 17.04 -1.35
N SER A 832 -39.64 16.39 -0.85
CA SER A 832 -39.01 15.27 -1.55
C SER A 832 -38.42 14.20 -0.63
N PHE A 833 -38.34 12.98 -1.17
CA PHE A 833 -37.93 11.77 -0.45
C PHE A 833 -36.91 10.96 -1.27
N LEU A 834 -35.81 10.54 -0.64
CA LEU A 834 -34.75 9.75 -1.27
C LEU A 834 -34.86 8.28 -0.88
N CYS A 835 -34.83 7.38 -1.87
CA CYS A 835 -34.69 5.95 -1.63
C CYS A 835 -33.56 5.33 -2.46
N ALA A 836 -32.82 4.41 -1.83
CA ALA A 836 -31.79 3.62 -2.47
C ALA A 836 -32.23 2.16 -2.61
N SER A 837 -31.70 1.49 -3.61
CA SER A 837 -32.17 0.16 -4.02
C SER A 837 -31.05 -0.87 -4.10
N SER A 838 -31.46 -2.15 -4.10
CA SER A 838 -30.56 -3.30 -4.07
C SER A 838 -29.68 -3.46 -5.31
N ASP A 839 -30.02 -2.79 -6.41
CA ASP A 839 -29.17 -2.73 -7.60
C ASP A 839 -28.18 -1.56 -7.57
N GLY A 840 -28.24 -0.66 -6.58
CA GLY A 840 -27.34 0.51 -6.49
C GLY A 840 -27.89 1.80 -7.13
N MET A 841 -29.19 1.87 -7.42
CA MET A 841 -29.86 3.10 -7.86
C MET A 841 -30.35 3.95 -6.67
N LEU A 842 -30.24 5.27 -6.80
CA LEU A 842 -30.84 6.29 -5.95
C LEU A 842 -32.00 6.95 -6.69
N TRP A 843 -33.13 7.12 -6.01
CA TRP A 843 -34.37 7.68 -6.53
C TRP A 843 -34.79 8.86 -5.66
N ASN A 844 -35.11 9.99 -6.30
CA ASN A 844 -35.74 11.15 -5.68
C ASN A 844 -37.22 11.15 -6.06
N LEU A 845 -38.09 11.13 -5.05
CA LEU A 845 -39.54 11.01 -5.19
C LEU A 845 -40.24 12.27 -4.66
N ALA A 846 -41.21 12.79 -5.41
CA ALA A 846 -41.99 13.98 -5.05
C ALA A 846 -43.44 13.89 -5.58
N GLU A 847 -44.34 14.69 -5.02
CA GLU A 847 -45.73 14.85 -5.52
C GLU A 847 -45.73 15.73 -6.79
N CYS A 848 -46.58 15.37 -7.76
CA CYS A 848 -46.69 16.04 -9.05
C CYS A 848 -48.17 16.23 -9.40
N THR A 849 -48.54 17.42 -9.87
CA THR A 849 -49.92 17.70 -10.28
C THR A 849 -50.29 16.90 -11.53
N PRO A 850 -51.59 16.73 -11.84
CA PRO A 850 -52.03 16.08 -13.08
C PRO A 850 -51.45 16.70 -14.35
N GLU A 851 -51.12 18.00 -14.31
CA GLU A 851 -50.53 18.77 -15.41
C GLU A 851 -49.00 18.59 -15.57
N GLY A 852 -48.34 17.87 -14.64
CA GLY A 852 -46.90 17.56 -14.73
C GLY A 852 -45.97 18.51 -13.98
N GLU A 853 -46.50 19.46 -13.20
CA GLU A 853 -45.69 20.36 -12.36
C GLU A 853 -45.38 19.74 -11.00
N TRP A 854 -44.16 19.94 -10.49
CA TRP A 854 -43.71 19.42 -9.20
C TRP A 854 -44.20 20.32 -8.06
N THR A 855 -44.88 19.76 -7.06
CA THR A 855 -45.41 20.55 -5.94
C THR A 855 -44.32 20.92 -4.95
N THR A 856 -44.24 22.19 -4.55
CA THR A 856 -43.33 22.67 -3.48
C THR A 856 -43.98 22.65 -2.09
N GLY A 857 -45.17 22.09 -1.94
CA GLY A 857 -45.87 22.00 -0.67
C GLY A 857 -45.20 21.00 0.29
N HIS A 858 -45.41 21.20 1.60
CA HIS A 858 -44.97 20.24 2.61
C HIS A 858 -45.66 18.88 2.43
N LEU A 859 -44.89 17.88 2.01
CA LEU A 859 -45.31 16.49 1.87
C LEU A 859 -45.77 15.90 3.22
N TRP A 860 -45.23 16.43 4.32
CA TRP A 860 -45.36 15.88 5.68
C TRP A 860 -46.55 16.45 6.48
N GLN A 861 -47.39 17.29 5.90
CA GLN A 861 -48.57 17.85 6.56
C GLN A 861 -49.87 17.26 6.01
N LYS A 862 -50.83 16.97 6.91
CA LYS A 862 -52.17 16.50 6.56
C LYS A 862 -52.91 17.60 5.79
N LYS A 863 -53.20 17.39 4.50
CA LYS A 863 -54.10 18.29 3.74
C LYS A 863 -55.50 18.20 4.36
N VAL A 864 -55.89 19.21 5.14
CA VAL A 864 -57.28 19.36 5.60
C VAL A 864 -58.12 19.65 4.36
N LYS A 865 -59.00 18.72 3.96
CA LYS A 865 -60.05 19.03 2.98
C LYS A 865 -60.93 20.12 3.60
N MET A 866 -60.81 21.35 3.09
CA MET A 866 -61.80 22.39 3.36
C MET A 866 -63.18 21.88 2.89
N PRO A 867 -64.24 21.97 3.71
CA PRO A 867 -65.58 21.67 3.24
C PRO A 867 -65.91 22.63 2.09
N LYS A 868 -66.50 22.10 1.00
CA LYS A 868 -67.09 22.94 -0.05
C LYS A 868 -68.05 23.93 0.61
N THR A 869 -67.85 25.22 0.37
CA THR A 869 -68.84 26.26 0.64
C THR A 869 -70.10 25.94 -0.17
N GLN A 870 -71.12 25.41 0.51
CA GLN A 870 -72.48 25.38 -0.01
C GLN A 870 -73.08 26.78 0.17
N THR A 871 -73.54 27.37 -0.92
CA THR A 871 -74.44 28.53 -0.92
C THR A 871 -75.80 28.16 -0.33
N PRO A 872 -76.46 29.01 0.47
CA PRO A 872 -77.74 28.69 1.08
C PRO A 872 -78.89 29.17 0.21
N GLU A 873 -79.84 28.31 -0.19
CA GLU A 873 -81.22 28.73 -0.44
C GLU A 873 -82.21 27.61 -0.03
N THR A 874 -82.97 27.93 1.02
CA THR A 874 -84.40 27.62 1.31
C THR A 874 -85.01 26.21 1.15
N ASP A 875 -85.43 25.70 2.32
CA ASP A 875 -86.68 24.99 2.69
C ASP A 875 -87.04 23.62 2.07
N SER A 876 -87.04 22.57 2.92
CA SER A 876 -88.26 21.99 3.55
C SER A 876 -88.18 20.48 3.89
N SER A 877 -88.78 20.14 5.04
CA SER A 877 -89.41 18.88 5.47
C SER A 877 -88.64 17.55 5.62
N VAL A 878 -88.48 17.16 6.90
CA VAL A 878 -89.02 15.96 7.61
C VAL A 878 -88.80 14.54 7.04
N CYS A 879 -88.15 13.75 7.90
CA CYS A 879 -88.19 12.28 8.16
C CYS A 879 -87.55 11.27 7.18
N CYS A 880 -86.47 10.67 7.70
CA CYS A 880 -86.28 9.25 7.98
C CYS A 880 -86.81 8.22 6.96
N GLU A 881 -85.91 7.51 6.30
CA GLU A 881 -85.63 6.10 6.62
C GLU A 881 -84.32 5.65 5.98
N LEU A 882 -83.75 4.60 6.58
CA LEU A 882 -82.45 4.03 6.30
C LEU A 882 -82.34 3.51 4.86
N ASP A 883 -81.19 3.72 4.23
CA ASP A 883 -80.48 2.59 3.62
C ASP A 883 -78.98 2.82 3.41
N THR A 884 -78.26 1.79 3.82
CA THR A 884 -76.85 1.45 3.62
C THR A 884 -76.15 2.05 2.39
N ASN A 885 -75.01 2.74 2.59
CA ASN A 885 -73.90 2.65 1.64
C ASN A 885 -72.53 3.04 2.21
N MET A 886 -71.55 2.24 1.80
CA MET A 886 -70.10 2.33 2.01
C MET A 886 -69.53 3.73 2.29
N GLU A 887 -68.96 3.94 3.48
CA GLU A 887 -68.14 5.12 3.78
C GLU A 887 -66.69 4.92 3.31
N SER A 888 -66.38 5.62 2.21
CA SER A 888 -65.16 6.36 1.88
C SER A 888 -63.79 5.72 2.16
N TRP A 889 -63.21 5.12 1.12
CA TRP A 889 -61.79 4.80 1.02
C TRP A 889 -60.94 6.09 1.10
N GLN A 890 -59.97 6.13 2.01
CA GLN A 890 -58.95 7.19 2.07
C GLN A 890 -58.14 7.18 0.77
N THR A 891 -58.07 8.33 0.09
CA THR A 891 -57.29 8.51 -1.13
C THR A 891 -55.78 8.50 -0.82
N THR A 892 -55.07 7.46 -1.24
CA THR A 892 -53.60 7.34 -1.17
C THR A 892 -52.93 8.40 -2.06
N THR A 893 -51.94 9.10 -1.51
CA THR A 893 -51.11 10.06 -2.26
C THR A 893 -50.00 9.31 -3.01
N HIS A 894 -50.01 9.36 -4.35
CA HIS A 894 -49.00 8.71 -5.19
C HIS A 894 -47.77 9.61 -5.39
N LEU A 895 -46.58 9.09 -5.08
CA LEU A 895 -45.30 9.77 -5.34
C LEU A 895 -44.77 9.37 -6.72
N LYS A 896 -44.31 10.35 -7.51
CA LYS A 896 -43.66 10.11 -8.81
C LYS A 896 -42.15 10.29 -8.71
N THR A 897 -41.42 9.55 -9.55
CA THR A 897 -39.96 9.67 -9.64
C THR A 897 -39.56 10.99 -10.31
N ARG A 898 -38.94 11.88 -9.54
CA ARG A 898 -38.40 13.17 -9.99
C ARG A 898 -37.03 13.01 -10.66
N GLN A 899 -36.17 12.19 -10.06
CA GLN A 899 -34.84 11.90 -10.59
C GLN A 899 -34.42 10.49 -10.19
N ARG A 900 -33.66 9.80 -11.05
CA ARG A 900 -33.01 8.53 -10.71
C ARG A 900 -31.56 8.52 -11.19
N ARG A 901 -30.64 7.98 -10.40
CA ARG A 901 -29.21 7.93 -10.72
C ARG A 901 -28.57 6.65 -10.21
N LYS A 902 -27.66 6.07 -11.00
CA LYS A 902 -26.82 4.96 -10.55
C LYS A 902 -25.70 5.52 -9.68
N ILE A 903 -25.65 5.10 -8.42
CA ILE A 903 -24.64 5.56 -7.46
C ILE A 903 -23.66 4.43 -7.09
N HIS A 904 -24.11 3.18 -7.11
CA HIS A 904 -23.29 2.00 -6.85
C HIS A 904 -23.57 0.88 -7.86
N SER A 905 -22.62 -0.04 -7.99
CA SER A 905 -22.75 -1.25 -8.80
C SER A 905 -23.39 -2.42 -8.03
N GLY A 906 -23.37 -2.35 -6.70
CA GLY A 906 -24.01 -3.30 -5.79
C GLY A 906 -25.05 -2.65 -4.87
N SER A 907 -25.71 -3.50 -4.07
CA SER A 907 -26.71 -3.09 -3.09
C SER A 907 -26.20 -2.04 -2.12
N VAL A 908 -26.90 -0.90 -2.05
CA VAL A 908 -26.61 0.17 -1.09
C VAL A 908 -26.90 -0.32 0.32
N THR A 909 -25.91 -0.25 1.21
CA THR A 909 -25.99 -0.68 2.61
C THR A 909 -26.22 0.48 3.56
N ALA A 910 -25.76 1.69 3.23
CA ALA A 910 -26.03 2.90 4.00
C ALA A 910 -26.31 4.11 3.08
N LEU A 911 -27.25 4.97 3.52
CA LEU A 911 -27.63 6.22 2.88
C LEU A 911 -27.85 7.28 3.96
N HIS A 912 -27.01 8.31 3.97
CA HIS A 912 -27.08 9.41 4.93
C HIS A 912 -27.17 10.75 4.19
N VAL A 913 -28.20 11.53 4.52
CA VAL A 913 -28.47 12.86 3.96
C VAL A 913 -27.99 13.90 4.98
N LEU A 914 -26.95 14.65 4.64
CA LEU A 914 -26.39 15.75 5.43
C LEU A 914 -26.77 17.10 4.79
N PRO A 915 -26.52 18.26 5.44
CA PRO A 915 -26.93 19.56 4.91
C PRO A 915 -26.41 19.87 3.49
N GLU A 916 -25.13 19.63 3.22
CA GLU A 916 -24.49 19.87 1.91
C GLU A 916 -24.02 18.60 1.19
N LEU A 917 -23.96 17.49 1.93
CA LEU A 917 -23.37 16.23 1.49
C LEU A 917 -24.40 15.10 1.49
N LEU A 918 -24.19 14.13 0.62
CA LEU A 918 -24.85 12.84 0.64
C LEU A 918 -23.77 11.77 0.77
N VAL A 919 -23.88 10.88 1.75
CA VAL A 919 -22.92 9.78 1.97
C VAL A 919 -23.60 8.46 1.69
N THR A 920 -23.00 7.66 0.80
CA THR A 920 -23.54 6.36 0.38
C THR A 920 -22.49 5.27 0.52
N ALA A 921 -22.90 4.09 0.97
CA ALA A 921 -22.03 2.92 1.03
C ALA A 921 -22.71 1.70 0.43
N SER A 922 -21.93 0.75 -0.10
CA SER A 922 -22.49 -0.41 -0.80
C SER A 922 -21.65 -1.67 -0.63
N LYS A 923 -22.30 -2.81 -0.92
CA LYS A 923 -21.65 -4.11 -1.05
C LYS A 923 -20.61 -4.17 -2.18
N ASP A 924 -20.53 -3.16 -3.05
CA ASP A 924 -19.45 -3.03 -4.05
C ASP A 924 -18.10 -2.55 -3.49
N ARG A 925 -18.00 -2.46 -2.16
CA ARG A 925 -16.83 -2.05 -1.36
C ARG A 925 -16.58 -0.55 -1.34
N ASP A 926 -17.41 0.24 -2.02
CA ASP A 926 -17.19 1.66 -2.13
C ASP A 926 -18.02 2.45 -1.10
N VAL A 927 -17.40 3.48 -0.53
CA VAL A 927 -18.01 4.58 0.20
C VAL A 927 -17.85 5.84 -0.64
N LYS A 928 -18.96 6.53 -0.92
CA LYS A 928 -18.99 7.70 -1.81
C LYS A 928 -19.60 8.89 -1.10
N LEU A 929 -18.94 10.03 -1.24
CA LEU A 929 -19.45 11.34 -0.83
C LEU A 929 -19.88 12.12 -2.07
N TRP A 930 -21.10 12.64 -2.04
CA TRP A 930 -21.67 13.41 -3.14
C TRP A 930 -22.06 14.81 -2.65
N GLU A 931 -21.83 15.81 -3.49
CA GLU A 931 -22.39 17.15 -3.30
C GLU A 931 -23.90 17.08 -3.56
N ARG A 932 -24.73 17.50 -2.59
CA ARG A 932 -26.18 17.24 -2.64
C ARG A 932 -26.91 17.97 -3.79
N PRO A 933 -26.66 19.27 -4.08
CA PRO A 933 -27.37 19.96 -5.17
C PRO A 933 -27.00 19.48 -6.58
N SER A 934 -25.72 19.18 -6.83
CA SER A 934 -25.22 18.78 -8.16
C SER A 934 -25.19 17.27 -8.36
N MET A 935 -25.24 16.50 -7.27
CA MET A 935 -24.91 15.07 -7.21
C MET A 935 -23.51 14.79 -7.81
N GLN A 936 -22.57 15.74 -7.71
CA GLN A 936 -21.19 15.52 -8.12
C GLN A 936 -20.48 14.63 -7.09
N LEU A 937 -19.72 13.64 -7.56
CA LEU A 937 -18.91 12.82 -6.67
C LEU A 937 -17.74 13.65 -6.15
N LEU A 938 -17.66 13.84 -4.84
CA LEU A 938 -16.61 14.60 -4.17
C LEU A 938 -15.48 13.67 -3.69
N GLY A 939 -15.83 12.51 -3.16
CA GLY A 939 -14.87 11.57 -2.58
C GLY A 939 -15.29 10.12 -2.77
N LEU A 940 -14.30 9.24 -2.91
CA LEU A 940 -14.46 7.80 -3.03
C LEU A 940 -13.41 7.12 -2.15
N PHE A 941 -13.88 6.25 -1.26
CA PHE A 941 -13.03 5.36 -0.48
C PHE A 941 -13.44 3.90 -0.76
N ARG A 942 -12.48 2.99 -0.86
CA ARG A 942 -12.74 1.57 -1.14
C ARG A 942 -12.22 0.71 0.01
N CYS A 943 -13.13 -0.02 0.65
CA CYS A 943 -12.84 -0.98 1.71
C CYS A 943 -12.26 -2.29 1.15
N GLU A 944 -11.61 -3.08 2.01
CA GLU A 944 -11.09 -4.41 1.65
C GLU A 944 -12.23 -5.41 1.44
N GLY A 945 -13.22 -5.40 2.33
CA GLY A 945 -14.48 -6.14 2.24
C GLY A 945 -15.66 -5.35 1.68
N ALA A 946 -16.80 -6.02 1.52
CA ALA A 946 -18.07 -5.37 1.21
C ALA A 946 -18.50 -4.51 2.41
N VAL A 947 -18.94 -3.27 2.18
CA VAL A 947 -19.34 -2.38 3.28
C VAL A 947 -20.64 -2.88 3.88
N SER A 948 -20.63 -3.21 5.17
CA SER A 948 -21.78 -3.74 5.90
C SER A 948 -22.56 -2.64 6.61
N CYS A 949 -21.86 -1.66 7.21
CA CYS A 949 -22.45 -0.54 7.92
C CYS A 949 -21.57 0.72 7.80
N LEU A 950 -22.20 1.89 7.90
CA LEU A 950 -21.52 3.19 7.88
C LEU A 950 -22.30 4.18 8.73
N GLU A 951 -21.60 4.94 9.59
CA GLU A 951 -22.18 6.02 10.37
C GLU A 951 -21.34 7.31 10.25
N PRO A 952 -21.95 8.43 9.82
CA PRO A 952 -21.34 9.75 9.83
C PRO A 952 -21.53 10.47 11.17
N TRP A 953 -20.53 11.23 11.58
CA TRP A 953 -20.59 12.19 12.67
C TRP A 953 -20.07 13.55 12.19
N LEU A 954 -20.88 14.60 12.36
CA LEU A 954 -20.53 15.96 12.00
C LEU A 954 -19.95 16.67 13.24
N GLY A 955 -18.67 17.01 13.18
CA GLY A 955 -17.99 17.71 14.25
C GLY A 955 -18.37 19.19 14.36
N PRO A 956 -18.04 19.85 15.48
CA PRO A 956 -18.34 21.25 15.73
C PRO A 956 -17.68 22.21 14.72
N ASN A 957 -16.61 21.77 14.03
CA ASN A 957 -15.91 22.52 12.99
C ASN A 957 -16.43 22.23 11.58
N SER A 958 -17.59 21.58 11.44
CA SER A 958 -18.11 21.06 10.17
C SER A 958 -17.26 19.97 9.50
N THR A 959 -16.26 19.43 10.21
CA THR A 959 -15.50 18.25 9.78
C THR A 959 -16.39 17.01 9.85
N LEU A 960 -16.45 16.26 8.75
CA LEU A 960 -17.25 15.05 8.67
C LEU A 960 -16.37 13.83 8.97
N HIS A 961 -16.66 13.17 10.08
CA HIS A 961 -16.03 11.90 10.44
C HIS A 961 -16.94 10.74 10.03
N LEU A 962 -16.40 9.71 9.38
CA LEU A 962 -17.13 8.51 9.00
C LEU A 962 -16.52 7.31 9.72
N ALA A 963 -17.35 6.47 10.32
CA ALA A 963 -16.94 5.15 10.79
C ALA A 963 -17.61 4.10 9.92
N VAL A 964 -16.81 3.19 9.35
CA VAL A 964 -17.24 2.24 8.32
C VAL A 964 -16.84 0.83 8.72
N GLY A 965 -17.79 -0.10 8.78
CA GLY A 965 -17.53 -1.52 8.99
C GLY A 965 -17.61 -2.32 7.70
N ASP A 966 -16.78 -3.35 7.56
CA ASP A 966 -16.83 -4.28 6.43
C ASP A 966 -17.11 -5.74 6.82
N THR A 967 -17.37 -6.57 5.81
CA THR A 967 -17.62 -8.01 5.98
C THR A 967 -16.39 -8.83 6.36
N GLN A 968 -15.18 -8.26 6.34
CA GLN A 968 -13.93 -8.93 6.71
C GLN A 968 -13.53 -8.66 8.17
N GLY A 969 -14.28 -7.82 8.89
CA GLY A 969 -13.99 -7.47 10.29
C GLY A 969 -13.20 -6.18 10.44
N ASN A 970 -13.00 -5.41 9.37
CA ASN A 970 -12.30 -4.14 9.44
C ASN A 970 -13.25 -3.00 9.81
N VAL A 971 -12.74 -2.05 10.60
CA VAL A 971 -13.38 -0.75 10.89
C VAL A 971 -12.48 0.35 10.36
N TYR A 972 -13.01 1.22 9.52
CA TYR A 972 -12.31 2.37 8.95
C TYR A 972 -12.85 3.67 9.56
N PHE A 973 -11.94 4.55 9.96
CA PHE A 973 -12.25 5.91 10.39
C PHE A 973 -11.75 6.89 9.32
N LEU A 974 -12.68 7.59 8.67
CA LEU A 974 -12.37 8.56 7.61
C LEU A 974 -12.71 9.97 8.13
N CYS A 975 -11.90 10.96 7.75
CA CYS A 975 -12.18 12.36 7.99
C CYS A 975 -12.31 13.07 6.63
N TRP A 976 -13.33 13.91 6.49
CA TRP A 976 -13.56 14.76 5.34
C TRP A 976 -13.64 16.21 5.83
N GLU A 977 -12.66 17.01 5.42
CA GLU A 977 -12.53 18.44 5.75
C GLU A 977 -12.94 19.32 4.58
#